data_AF-A0A6L2PXW1-F1
#
_entry.id   AF-A0A6L2PXW1-F1
#
_cell.length_a   1.000
_cell.length_b   1.000
_cell.length_c   1.000
_cell.angle_alpha   90.00
_cell.angle_beta   90.00
_cell.angle_gamma   90.00
#
_symmetry.space_group_name_H-M   'P 1'
#
loop_
_entity.id
_entity.type
_entity.pdbx_description
1 polymer ?
#
loop_
_entity_poly.entity_id
_entity_poly.type
_entity_poly.pdbx_seq_one_letter_code
_entity_poly.pdbx_strand_id
1 'polypeptide(L)'
;MDSKLLPVGGSEGHQSSAAEGESVSDADDDKDSTASEEIEPKLKYVRLTNDLQNILTKDAASCIAVHPKFVCVGSHWGMVHLLDHQGNTVCNKELRAHTVAVNQISIDQNGDFIASCSDDGKVFIYGLYSTENNHNMVIGRLVKSVAIDPNYYKSGSGRRFITGDERLVLHEKTFLSRLKSTVLYEAEGGVQNIKWNGQFVAWASDIGVRVYDINARCSLGLIKWNRNPDALPEHYRCNLCWKNSTTLLVGWVDTVRVCMIRKRSLAELSNRELPEFVVEPVSTFTTDFYICGIGPLDNHLVLLGYMKEPDSDGKAQRPQLHVVEPKIEDYVEICTDCLSLRGYQEYKCNDYQLECLIEESRFFIVSPKDVVVASPYDADDRVQWLMDHWQVVTDKYEAAMEAVTQFEGRDLKRHTLLQVGRAYLDHLLFEHKFDEAGQLCLKILGKDKRRWEEEVFKFARLQQLRAVSCYLPRGDNALDPHIYEMVLYEYLKMEPQGFLNLVKEWSPTLYNVPAVVNAVLEHLLVNDSDKSLLLEALAILYSHEKKYDKALAMYLKLHHKDVFQLIHRHNLFGAIHDTIEDLMDLDVDQAINMFLEKERVPSEVVVSHLQNNQHYLYLYLDALDKRDVRESGRKYHGLLVQLYADFARDKLLPFLRRSDQYPIQQALDICQQRCFYPEMVYLLGRIGNTKEALVLITQELSDIEQAIAFCKEHDDMELWEDLIQYSLNKPDFITFLLQKIGTYVDPRILVKRIESGLEIPGLKNSLVKMMQDYNLQVSVQEGCKKILVSDYFNLHEKLVSIQQRGIAIDDEQVCGACHRKIIVKDLSHASNVVLFYCKHSFHEECLPTLDIADLYRHGDRTPVESYPTDPYNNQSYWPIGWGQLTNLGKYQHYELGQWLRHRYSGFLPEAYSREDIYVRSTDVDRTLMSAASNLAGLYPPVGDQIWNKNISWQPIPIHTVPERKDEILAGKLPCARYDAELLRVKTSPELRRYNEEHADLYNYTSVHSGKKVHDPETLEYLYNVLFIEDLNNLTLPNWTKAVYPEKMISVGAYSFTIPAKTKLLQRLKIGPLVKEIITHMMAKRDGIMKPDYKMTMYSAHDITVANFLMALDVFDQQNPPYRSVVLVELWKNDQGKYQVKVLYRNSTTREPYNLAIPGCDAVCPLEKFAELLKPIIPVDWEKECKMGVFSDYVIFISLAGMVVIMVGILAVLLLSSMFFGIMYWKKHKASSGYCYQQLQQDPN
;
A
#
# COMPACT_ATOMS: atom_id res chain seq x y z
N MET A 1 -29.78 -54.58 27.81
CA MET A 1 -30.04 -56.02 27.67
C MET A 1 -29.62 -56.42 26.28
N ASP A 2 -28.64 -57.32 26.25
CA ASP A 2 -28.32 -58.32 25.22
C ASP A 2 -28.36 -57.90 23.75
N SER A 3 -27.29 -57.83 22.96
CA SER A 3 -25.98 -58.53 22.85
C SER A 3 -25.90 -59.17 21.45
N LYS A 4 -24.67 -59.15 20.89
CA LYS A 4 -24.07 -60.15 20.00
C LYS A 4 -24.47 -60.14 18.50
N LEU A 5 -23.59 -60.38 17.53
CA LEU A 5 -22.17 -60.74 17.48
C LEU A 5 -21.65 -60.58 16.03
N LEU A 6 -20.37 -60.19 15.93
CA LEU A 6 -19.31 -60.45 14.93
C LEU A 6 -19.40 -61.82 14.19
N PRO A 7 -18.66 -62.12 13.06
CA PRO A 7 -17.19 -61.88 12.95
C PRO A 7 -16.48 -61.75 11.57
N VAL A 8 -15.26 -61.15 11.60
CA VAL A 8 -13.91 -61.59 11.09
C VAL A 8 -13.79 -62.08 9.63
N GLY A 9 -12.76 -61.75 8.81
CA GLY A 9 -11.43 -61.14 8.96
C GLY A 9 -10.79 -60.96 7.55
N GLY A 10 -9.85 -60.04 7.32
CA GLY A 10 -8.37 -60.24 7.38
C GLY A 10 -7.80 -60.65 5.99
N SER A 11 -6.67 -60.19 5.44
CA SER A 11 -5.54 -59.34 5.87
C SER A 11 -4.55 -59.15 4.70
N GLU A 12 -3.57 -58.23 4.88
CA GLU A 12 -2.27 -58.04 4.16
C GLU A 12 -2.27 -57.22 2.85
N GLY A 13 -1.39 -56.25 2.60
CA GLY A 13 -0.24 -55.68 3.33
C GLY A 13 0.61 -54.75 2.43
N HIS A 14 1.43 -53.87 3.06
CA HIS A 14 2.59 -53.08 2.55
C HIS A 14 2.35 -51.79 1.72
N GLN A 15 3.14 -50.70 1.79
CA GLN A 15 4.11 -50.09 2.73
C GLN A 15 4.73 -48.88 1.96
N SER A 16 4.92 -47.70 2.58
CA SER A 16 6.03 -46.71 2.36
C SER A 16 5.62 -45.32 2.90
N SER A 17 6.00 -44.92 4.12
CA SER A 17 7.30 -44.33 4.56
C SER A 17 7.39 -42.80 4.37
N ALA A 18 7.09 -42.07 5.44
CA ALA A 18 7.52 -40.69 5.67
C ALA A 18 8.71 -40.73 6.65
N ALA A 19 9.83 -40.09 6.30
CA ALA A 19 10.99 -39.82 7.16
C ALA A 19 10.89 -38.35 7.60
N GLU A 20 10.76 -38.04 8.89
CA GLU A 20 11.82 -37.87 9.91
C GLU A 20 12.74 -36.65 9.67
N GLY A 21 12.55 -35.64 10.52
CA GLY A 21 13.51 -34.60 10.85
C GLY A 21 13.35 -34.32 12.35
N GLU A 22 14.33 -34.76 13.13
CA GLU A 22 14.34 -34.91 14.58
C GLU A 22 14.14 -33.59 15.34
N SER A 23 13.14 -33.55 16.23
CA SER A 23 13.07 -32.62 17.35
C SER A 23 13.55 -33.33 18.61
N VAL A 24 14.74 -32.97 19.09
CA VAL A 24 15.29 -33.51 20.34
C VAL A 24 14.53 -32.88 21.51
N SER A 25 13.73 -33.71 22.16
CA SER A 25 13.17 -33.54 23.48
C SER A 25 14.25 -33.79 24.53
N ASP A 26 14.43 -32.87 25.46
CA ASP A 26 14.80 -33.20 26.83
C ASP A 26 13.84 -32.44 27.75
N ALA A 27 12.90 -33.20 28.30
CA ALA A 27 12.00 -32.81 29.37
C ALA A 27 12.38 -33.66 30.58
N ASP A 28 12.72 -33.00 31.66
CA ASP A 28 12.71 -33.43 33.07
C ASP A 28 13.03 -32.14 33.86
N ASP A 29 12.41 -31.78 34.97
CA ASP A 29 11.22 -32.22 35.69
C ASP A 29 11.10 -31.09 36.75
N ASP A 30 10.05 -30.26 36.71
CA ASP A 30 9.72 -29.35 37.83
C ASP A 30 8.23 -29.04 37.82
N LYS A 31 7.49 -29.97 38.44
CA LYS A 31 6.13 -29.76 38.92
C LYS A 31 6.19 -29.01 40.23
N ASP A 32 6.22 -27.69 40.16
CA ASP A 32 5.59 -26.83 41.16
C ASP A 32 5.59 -25.38 40.69
N SER A 33 4.45 -24.91 40.16
CA SER A 33 4.02 -23.55 40.43
C SER A 33 2.52 -23.42 40.21
N THR A 34 1.89 -22.94 41.27
CA THR A 34 0.57 -22.32 41.30
C THR A 34 0.19 -21.64 39.99
N ALA A 35 -1.06 -21.80 39.55
CA ALA A 35 -1.66 -21.05 38.45
C ALA A 35 -1.44 -19.54 38.63
N SER A 36 -0.31 -19.04 38.14
CA SER A 36 -0.04 -17.63 37.97
C SER A 36 -0.89 -17.20 36.79
N GLU A 37 -1.73 -16.19 36.98
CA GLU A 37 -2.36 -15.48 35.87
C GLU A 37 -1.27 -15.20 34.82
N GLU A 38 -1.40 -15.76 33.62
CA GLU A 38 -0.43 -15.50 32.55
C GLU A 38 -0.53 -14.02 32.17
N ILE A 39 0.43 -13.23 32.66
CA ILE A 39 0.53 -11.80 32.41
C ILE A 39 1.03 -11.59 30.98
N GLU A 40 0.41 -10.65 30.27
CA GLU A 40 0.81 -10.26 28.91
C GLU A 40 2.30 -9.85 28.86
N PRO A 41 3.13 -10.51 28.03
CA PRO A 41 4.57 -10.25 27.96
C PRO A 41 4.87 -8.84 27.44
N LYS A 42 5.90 -8.18 27.99
CA LYS A 42 6.33 -6.82 27.57
C LYS A 42 7.46 -6.82 26.56
N LEU A 43 8.28 -7.87 26.55
CA LEU A 43 9.40 -8.04 25.65
C LEU A 43 9.27 -9.37 24.92
N LYS A 44 9.62 -9.38 23.64
CA LYS A 44 9.81 -10.59 22.83
C LYS A 44 11.30 -10.88 22.67
N TYR A 45 11.64 -12.16 22.69
CA TYR A 45 13.01 -12.63 22.64
C TYR A 45 13.25 -13.43 21.36
N VAL A 46 14.19 -12.96 20.53
CA VAL A 46 14.58 -13.63 19.29
C VAL A 46 16.06 -13.94 19.35
N ARG A 47 16.41 -15.21 19.23
CA ARG A 47 17.81 -15.64 19.16
C ARG A 47 18.40 -15.32 17.79
N LEU A 48 19.58 -14.72 17.74
CA LEU A 48 20.30 -14.56 16.48
C LEU A 48 20.87 -15.91 16.04
N THR A 49 20.47 -16.36 14.85
CA THR A 49 20.83 -17.67 14.28
C THR A 49 21.74 -17.49 13.06
N ASN A 50 21.65 -18.37 12.07
CA ASN A 50 22.42 -18.33 10.83
C ASN A 50 23.93 -18.51 11.07
N ASP A 51 24.78 -17.71 10.41
CA ASP A 51 26.23 -17.85 10.47
C ASP A 51 26.78 -17.66 11.89
N LEU A 52 26.17 -16.77 12.69
CA LEU A 52 26.55 -16.55 14.08
C LEU A 52 26.49 -17.83 14.92
N GLN A 53 25.51 -18.70 14.69
CA GLN A 53 25.42 -19.97 15.41
C GLN A 53 26.64 -20.86 15.13
N ASN A 54 27.09 -20.90 13.87
CA ASN A 54 28.28 -21.65 13.48
C ASN A 54 29.56 -21.02 14.04
N ILE A 55 29.63 -19.68 14.11
CA ILE A 55 30.75 -18.94 14.71
C ILE A 55 30.85 -19.28 16.20
N LEU A 56 29.76 -19.16 16.96
CA LEU A 56 29.73 -19.41 18.41
C LEU A 56 29.84 -20.89 18.77
N THR A 57 29.60 -21.80 17.82
CA THR A 57 29.91 -23.21 18.05
C THR A 57 31.44 -23.44 18.05
N LYS A 58 32.18 -22.73 17.19
CA LYS A 58 33.63 -22.88 17.02
C LYS A 58 34.47 -22.00 17.96
N ASP A 59 33.97 -20.81 18.29
CA ASP A 59 34.62 -19.80 19.14
C ASP A 59 33.63 -19.28 20.19
N ALA A 60 33.98 -18.29 20.99
CA ALA A 60 33.09 -17.65 21.96
C ALA A 60 33.04 -16.13 21.76
N ALA A 61 31.87 -15.53 21.91
CA ALA A 61 31.73 -14.06 21.89
C ALA A 61 32.34 -13.45 23.16
N SER A 62 33.25 -12.47 22.99
CA SER A 62 33.84 -11.71 24.10
C SER A 62 33.20 -10.34 24.29
N CYS A 63 32.76 -9.70 23.19
CA CYS A 63 32.12 -8.40 23.21
C CYS A 63 31.24 -8.19 21.97
N ILE A 64 30.31 -7.24 22.05
CA ILE A 64 29.46 -6.84 20.93
C ILE A 64 29.41 -5.31 20.81
N ALA A 65 29.20 -4.84 19.59
CA ALA A 65 28.80 -3.46 19.31
C ALA A 65 27.71 -3.46 18.23
N VAL A 66 26.68 -2.63 18.39
CA VAL A 66 25.50 -2.62 17.53
C VAL A 66 25.36 -1.27 16.85
N HIS A 67 24.98 -1.28 15.58
CA HIS A 67 24.71 -0.09 14.77
C HIS A 67 23.47 -0.33 13.90
N PRO A 68 22.65 0.68 13.54
CA PRO A 68 21.45 0.48 12.71
C PRO A 68 21.68 -0.23 11.37
N LYS A 69 22.92 -0.30 10.89
CA LYS A 69 23.31 -0.97 9.64
C LYS A 69 23.79 -2.42 9.83
N PHE A 70 24.34 -2.78 10.98
CA PHE A 70 25.01 -4.07 11.21
C PHE A 70 25.32 -4.30 12.70
N VAL A 71 25.66 -5.54 13.04
CA VAL A 71 26.15 -5.96 14.35
C VAL A 71 27.61 -6.41 14.24
N CYS A 72 28.46 -5.96 15.16
CA CYS A 72 29.86 -6.40 15.27
C CYS A 72 30.03 -7.30 16.49
N VAL A 73 30.50 -8.52 16.29
CA VAL A 73 30.83 -9.46 17.37
C VAL A 73 32.33 -9.70 17.42
N GLY A 74 32.94 -9.40 18.56
CA GLY A 74 34.33 -9.74 18.88
C GLY A 74 34.41 -11.11 19.53
N SER A 75 35.43 -11.89 19.18
CA SER A 75 35.59 -13.27 19.66
C SER A 75 36.78 -13.46 20.62
N HIS A 76 36.78 -14.57 21.35
CA HIS A 76 37.87 -14.97 22.25
C HIS A 76 39.17 -15.27 21.50
N TRP A 77 39.12 -15.66 20.22
CA TRP A 77 40.30 -15.87 19.38
C TRP A 77 40.74 -14.62 18.60
N GLY A 78 40.17 -13.45 18.90
CA GLY A 78 40.60 -12.17 18.34
C GLY A 78 40.03 -11.84 16.96
N MET A 79 38.97 -12.53 16.55
CA MET A 79 38.22 -12.20 15.34
C MET A 79 37.19 -11.11 15.63
N VAL A 80 36.95 -10.25 14.65
CA VAL A 80 35.82 -9.31 14.62
C VAL A 80 34.95 -9.69 13.44
N HIS A 81 33.74 -10.19 13.74
CA HIS A 81 32.74 -10.60 12.76
C HIS A 81 31.74 -9.48 12.53
N LEU A 82 31.51 -9.14 11.27
CA LEU A 82 30.50 -8.18 10.84
C LEU A 82 29.26 -8.94 10.35
N LEU A 83 28.14 -8.75 11.03
CA LEU A 83 26.92 -9.50 10.84
C LEU A 83 25.77 -8.54 10.50
N ASP A 84 24.76 -9.01 9.77
CA ASP A 84 23.47 -8.34 9.72
C ASP A 84 22.67 -8.57 11.01
N HIS A 85 21.51 -7.91 11.13
CA HIS A 85 20.62 -8.05 12.29
C HIS A 85 19.91 -9.40 12.40
N GLN A 86 20.13 -10.32 11.45
CA GLN A 86 19.64 -11.70 11.49
C GLN A 86 20.74 -12.70 11.85
N GLY A 87 22.00 -12.25 11.95
CA GLY A 87 23.15 -13.09 12.28
C GLY A 87 23.88 -13.67 11.06
N ASN A 88 23.61 -13.19 9.83
CA ASN A 88 24.37 -13.58 8.64
C ASN A 88 25.66 -12.77 8.51
N THR A 89 26.73 -13.40 8.07
CA THR A 89 28.02 -12.72 7.86
C THR A 89 27.96 -11.83 6.62
N VAL A 90 28.38 -10.58 6.76
CA VAL A 90 28.54 -9.67 5.62
C VAL A 90 29.77 -10.11 4.80
N CYS A 91 29.54 -10.63 3.59
CA CYS A 91 30.56 -11.23 2.73
C CYS A 91 31.84 -10.38 2.62
N ASN A 92 33.00 -11.05 2.76
CA ASN A 92 34.36 -10.49 2.63
C ASN A 92 34.74 -9.40 3.67
N LYS A 93 34.08 -9.32 4.82
CA LYS A 93 34.38 -8.32 5.88
C LYS A 93 34.70 -8.91 7.27
N GLU A 94 35.11 -10.17 7.36
CA GLU A 94 35.65 -10.72 8.61
C GLU A 94 37.08 -10.25 8.84
N LEU A 95 37.39 -9.85 10.07
CA LEU A 95 38.67 -9.23 10.41
C LEU A 95 39.37 -10.01 11.51
N ARG A 96 40.52 -10.59 11.18
CA ARG A 96 41.45 -11.11 12.19
C ARG A 96 42.27 -9.96 12.78
N ALA A 97 41.62 -9.13 13.58
CA ALA A 97 42.21 -7.91 14.15
C ALA A 97 43.21 -8.22 15.27
N HIS A 98 42.93 -9.24 16.08
CA HIS A 98 43.67 -9.55 17.30
C HIS A 98 44.12 -11.02 17.35
N THR A 99 45.03 -11.30 18.28
CA THR A 99 45.56 -12.66 18.53
C THR A 99 44.96 -13.33 19.77
N VAL A 100 44.28 -12.55 20.61
CA VAL A 100 43.57 -12.98 21.82
C VAL A 100 42.21 -12.26 21.88
N ALA A 101 41.44 -12.50 22.95
CA ALA A 101 40.07 -12.00 23.08
C ALA A 101 39.94 -10.50 22.80
N VAL A 102 38.93 -10.12 22.02
CA VAL A 102 38.60 -8.72 21.78
C VAL A 102 37.89 -8.16 23.02
N ASN A 103 38.45 -7.12 23.64
CA ASN A 103 37.94 -6.59 24.90
C ASN A 103 36.76 -5.62 24.69
N GLN A 104 36.86 -4.75 23.69
CA GLN A 104 35.83 -3.76 23.39
C GLN A 104 35.85 -3.39 21.91
N ILE A 105 34.66 -3.14 21.35
CA ILE A 105 34.46 -2.58 20.02
C ILE A 105 33.68 -1.26 20.15
N SER A 106 34.05 -0.26 19.35
CA SER A 106 33.36 1.03 19.25
C SER A 106 33.15 1.41 17.79
N ILE A 107 31.96 1.91 17.46
CA ILE A 107 31.54 2.23 16.09
C ILE A 107 31.26 3.73 16.04
N ASP A 108 31.66 4.40 14.95
CA ASP A 108 31.34 5.81 14.76
C ASP A 108 29.85 6.01 14.38
N GLN A 109 29.34 7.23 14.44
CA GLN A 109 27.92 7.50 14.24
C GLN A 109 27.40 7.16 12.84
N ASN A 110 28.24 7.18 11.80
CA ASN A 110 27.81 6.81 10.45
C ASN A 110 27.96 5.29 10.19
N GLY A 111 28.66 4.57 11.06
CA GLY A 111 29.00 3.16 10.85
C GLY A 111 29.96 2.94 9.69
N ASP A 112 30.90 3.86 9.49
CA ASP A 112 31.94 3.76 8.46
C ASP A 112 33.24 3.19 9.02
N PHE A 113 33.51 3.41 10.32
CA PHE A 113 34.72 3.02 11.01
C PHE A 113 34.40 2.27 12.30
N ILE A 114 35.14 1.20 12.53
CA ILE A 114 35.11 0.42 13.76
C ILE A 114 36.47 0.51 14.46
N ALA A 115 36.44 0.59 15.78
CA ALA A 115 37.61 0.52 16.64
C ALA A 115 37.52 -0.75 17.49
N SER A 116 38.62 -1.49 17.62
CA SER A 116 38.72 -2.68 18.46
C SER A 116 40.02 -2.68 19.25
N CYS A 117 40.00 -3.25 20.45
CA CYS A 117 41.18 -3.40 21.30
C CYS A 117 41.22 -4.77 21.98
N SER A 118 42.42 -5.19 22.38
CA SER A 118 42.65 -6.50 22.98
C SER A 118 43.85 -6.50 23.93
N ASP A 119 43.94 -7.57 24.72
CA ASP A 119 45.07 -7.87 25.60
C ASP A 119 46.37 -8.21 24.85
N ASP A 120 46.33 -8.36 23.52
CA ASP A 120 47.55 -8.42 22.70
C ASP A 120 48.27 -7.06 22.57
N GLY A 121 47.73 -6.03 23.22
CA GLY A 121 48.26 -4.68 23.30
C GLY A 121 48.15 -3.91 22.00
N LYS A 122 47.22 -4.31 21.13
CA LYS A 122 46.92 -3.61 19.88
C LYS A 122 45.58 -2.91 19.92
N VAL A 123 45.50 -1.84 19.16
CA VAL A 123 44.27 -1.13 18.82
C VAL A 123 44.14 -1.07 17.32
N PHE A 124 42.99 -1.47 16.81
CA PHE A 124 42.71 -1.52 15.39
C PHE A 124 41.53 -0.61 15.06
N ILE A 125 41.78 0.41 14.25
CA ILE A 125 40.75 1.25 13.62
C ILE A 125 40.63 0.80 12.17
N TYR A 126 39.44 0.40 11.76
CA TYR A 126 39.17 -0.16 10.45
C TYR A 126 37.97 0.52 9.80
N GLY A 127 38.17 1.07 8.61
CA GLY A 127 37.11 1.57 7.76
C GLY A 127 36.45 0.45 6.95
N LEU A 128 35.12 0.38 7.01
CA LEU A 128 34.31 -0.63 6.33
C LEU A 128 34.19 -0.39 4.82
N TYR A 129 34.43 0.84 4.37
CA TYR A 129 34.30 1.25 2.97
C TYR A 129 35.61 1.80 2.37
N SER A 130 36.58 2.14 3.21
CA SER A 130 37.89 2.66 2.79
C SER A 130 38.97 2.22 3.77
N THR A 131 40.18 1.99 3.27
CA THR A 131 41.36 1.73 4.11
C THR A 131 42.04 3.01 4.59
N GLU A 132 41.60 4.18 4.09
CA GLU A 132 42.17 5.46 4.49
C GLU A 132 41.84 5.79 5.95
N ASN A 133 42.86 6.18 6.72
CA ASN A 133 42.75 6.42 8.16
C ASN A 133 42.45 5.16 8.99
N ASN A 134 42.72 3.98 8.42
CA ASN A 134 42.90 2.78 9.23
C ASN A 134 44.16 2.93 10.07
N HIS A 135 44.09 2.47 11.31
CA HIS A 135 45.20 2.50 12.25
C HIS A 135 45.37 1.13 12.86
N ASN A 136 46.56 0.55 12.73
CA ASN A 136 46.98 -0.62 13.48
C ASN A 136 48.09 -0.17 14.42
N MET A 137 47.75 0.01 15.69
CA MET A 137 48.65 0.56 16.70
C MET A 137 49.04 -0.50 17.70
N VAL A 138 50.34 -0.63 17.95
CA VAL A 138 50.90 -1.42 19.03
C VAL A 138 51.19 -0.48 20.20
N ILE A 139 50.43 -0.59 21.29
CA ILE A 139 50.59 0.23 22.50
C ILE A 139 51.61 -0.42 23.47
N GLY A 140 51.81 -1.74 23.36
CA GLY A 140 52.77 -2.48 24.19
C GLY A 140 52.33 -2.70 25.64
N ARG A 141 51.07 -2.40 25.94
CA ARG A 141 50.39 -2.58 27.23
C ARG A 141 49.02 -3.22 26.99
N LEU A 142 48.43 -3.84 28.00
CA LEU A 142 47.10 -4.46 27.90
C LEU A 142 46.04 -3.36 27.70
N VAL A 143 45.39 -3.32 26.53
CA VAL A 143 44.38 -2.30 26.21
C VAL A 143 43.00 -2.88 26.50
N LYS A 144 42.40 -2.40 27.59
CA LYS A 144 41.11 -2.91 28.08
C LYS A 144 39.91 -2.24 27.42
N SER A 145 40.05 -0.99 27.01
CA SER A 145 38.92 -0.22 26.48
C SER A 145 39.32 0.70 25.33
N VAL A 146 38.37 0.94 24.42
CA VAL A 146 38.53 1.84 23.27
C VAL A 146 37.21 2.52 22.95
N ALA A 147 37.28 3.81 22.60
CA ALA A 147 36.14 4.55 22.09
C ALA A 147 36.55 5.45 20.92
N ILE A 148 35.83 5.36 19.81
CA ILE A 148 36.06 6.20 18.64
C ILE A 148 35.19 7.46 18.73
N ASP A 149 35.68 8.59 18.19
CA ASP A 149 34.87 9.81 18.10
C ASP A 149 33.61 9.52 17.27
N PRO A 150 32.39 9.86 17.75
CA PRO A 150 31.17 9.69 16.96
C PRO A 150 31.25 10.36 15.58
N ASN A 151 32.03 11.43 15.44
CA ASN A 151 32.28 12.12 14.18
C ASN A 151 33.56 11.65 13.48
N TYR A 152 34.10 10.47 13.81
CA TYR A 152 35.35 10.00 13.23
C TYR A 152 35.30 9.98 11.71
N TYR A 153 34.16 9.61 11.10
CA TYR A 153 33.94 9.64 9.64
C TYR A 153 34.09 11.02 8.99
N LYS A 154 33.83 12.13 9.71
CA LYS A 154 33.91 13.48 9.15
C LYS A 154 35.35 13.91 8.91
N SER A 155 35.64 14.36 7.69
CA SER A 155 36.89 15.05 7.37
C SER A 155 37.05 16.30 8.24
N GLY A 156 38.23 16.46 8.86
CA GLY A 156 38.51 17.57 9.79
C GLY A 156 38.16 17.31 11.26
N SER A 157 37.59 16.15 11.61
CA SER A 157 37.34 15.76 13.01
C SER A 157 38.61 15.55 13.85
N GLY A 158 39.79 15.60 13.21
CA GLY A 158 41.05 15.18 13.80
C GLY A 158 41.20 13.67 13.92
N ARG A 159 40.26 12.86 13.37
CA ARG A 159 40.28 11.38 13.41
C ARG A 159 40.63 10.89 14.82
N ARG A 160 39.84 11.36 15.80
CA ARG A 160 40.13 11.19 17.22
C ARG A 160 39.60 9.87 17.75
N PHE A 161 40.34 9.25 18.64
CA PHE A 161 39.87 8.08 19.39
C PHE A 161 40.60 8.02 20.72
N ILE A 162 40.01 7.35 21.70
CA ILE A 162 40.56 7.21 23.05
C ILE A 162 40.80 5.74 23.33
N THR A 163 41.94 5.48 23.99
CA THR A 163 42.33 4.15 24.46
C THR A 163 42.46 4.18 25.97
N GLY A 164 42.04 3.10 26.61
CA GLY A 164 42.15 2.89 28.04
C GLY A 164 43.05 1.71 28.39
N ASP A 165 44.12 2.00 29.11
CA ASP A 165 44.98 1.05 29.81
C ASP A 165 45.13 1.53 31.27
N GLU A 166 46.33 1.63 31.83
CA GLU A 166 46.58 2.38 33.09
C GLU A 166 46.31 3.90 32.94
N ARG A 167 46.17 4.38 31.71
CA ARG A 167 45.98 5.77 31.34
C ARG A 167 44.80 5.91 30.40
N LEU A 168 44.13 7.05 30.50
CA LEU A 168 43.18 7.49 29.48
C LEU A 168 43.94 8.34 28.46
N VAL A 169 44.10 7.85 27.24
CA VAL A 169 44.92 8.53 26.22
C VAL A 169 44.06 8.90 25.02
N LEU A 170 44.03 10.19 24.68
CA LEU A 170 43.40 10.72 23.46
C LEU A 170 44.41 10.73 22.33
N HIS A 171 44.07 10.08 21.23
CA HIS A 171 44.83 10.10 19.99
C HIS A 171 44.13 11.02 18.99
N GLU A 172 44.89 11.96 18.42
CA GLU A 172 44.39 12.93 17.44
C GLU A 172 45.36 13.07 16.26
N LYS A 173 44.85 13.05 15.04
CA LYS A 173 45.61 13.26 13.81
C LYS A 173 45.96 14.75 13.68
N THR A 174 47.25 15.05 13.68
CA THR A 174 47.79 16.40 13.50
C THR A 174 47.80 16.82 12.03
N PHE A 175 48.02 18.12 11.75
CA PHE A 175 48.05 18.66 10.39
C PHE A 175 49.12 18.01 9.48
N LEU A 176 50.18 17.44 10.05
CA LEU A 176 51.23 16.68 9.33
C LEU A 176 50.86 15.21 9.11
N SER A 177 49.60 14.83 9.32
CA SER A 177 49.11 13.44 9.29
C SER A 177 49.79 12.49 10.29
N ARG A 178 50.52 13.01 11.28
CA ARG A 178 51.04 12.23 12.41
C ARG A 178 49.99 12.12 13.49
N LEU A 179 49.87 10.95 14.09
CA LEU A 179 49.01 10.74 15.25
C LEU A 179 49.72 11.27 16.50
N LYS A 180 49.07 12.19 17.22
CA LYS A 180 49.52 12.72 18.50
C LYS A 180 48.71 12.08 19.62
N SER A 181 49.40 11.50 20.58
CA SER A 181 48.81 10.88 21.77
C SER A 181 48.95 11.84 22.96
N THR A 182 47.85 12.18 23.60
CA THR A 182 47.79 13.05 24.78
C THR A 182 47.19 12.27 25.94
N VAL A 183 47.95 12.13 27.03
CA VAL A 183 47.44 11.52 28.27
C VAL A 183 46.46 12.50 28.90
N LEU A 184 45.19 12.12 28.97
CA LEU A 184 44.13 12.92 29.61
C LEU A 184 44.10 12.69 31.12
N TYR A 185 44.38 11.46 31.56
CA TYR A 185 44.33 11.08 32.97
C TYR A 185 45.18 9.82 33.23
N GLU A 186 45.83 9.73 34.41
CA GLU A 186 46.44 8.48 34.91
C GLU A 186 45.46 7.82 35.88
N ALA A 187 44.89 6.69 35.46
CA ALA A 187 43.79 6.04 36.15
C ALA A 187 44.32 5.00 37.13
N GLU A 188 44.22 5.29 38.43
CA GLU A 188 44.40 4.28 39.48
C GLU A 188 43.40 3.12 39.26
N GLY A 189 43.91 1.89 39.13
CA GLY A 189 43.12 0.69 38.79
C GLY A 189 42.89 0.46 37.29
N GLY A 190 43.38 1.36 36.42
CA GLY A 190 43.21 1.25 34.97
C GLY A 190 41.80 1.57 34.47
N VAL A 191 41.68 1.77 33.17
CA VAL A 191 40.45 2.18 32.48
C VAL A 191 39.75 0.95 31.91
N GLN A 192 38.69 0.51 32.59
CA GLN A 192 37.99 -0.74 32.29
C GLN A 192 36.97 -0.61 31.15
N ASN A 193 36.32 0.55 31.02
CA ASN A 193 35.28 0.78 30.01
C ASN A 193 35.24 2.27 29.63
N ILE A 194 34.98 2.57 28.35
CA ILE A 194 34.86 3.93 27.81
C ILE A 194 33.65 4.00 26.87
N LYS A 195 32.81 5.02 27.01
CA LYS A 195 31.74 5.35 26.06
C LYS A 195 31.77 6.84 25.71
N TRP A 196 31.86 7.13 24.41
CA TRP A 196 31.93 8.50 23.87
C TRP A 196 30.58 8.91 23.30
N ASN A 197 30.06 10.07 23.74
CA ASN A 197 28.85 10.66 23.20
C ASN A 197 29.00 12.18 23.00
N GLY A 198 29.02 12.61 21.72
CA GLY A 198 29.22 14.02 21.36
C GLY A 198 30.53 14.58 21.91
N GLN A 199 30.43 15.58 22.79
CA GLN A 199 31.59 16.22 23.44
C GLN A 199 32.04 15.54 24.74
N PHE A 200 31.24 14.61 25.27
CA PHE A 200 31.47 13.99 26.56
C PHE A 200 31.99 12.56 26.40
N VAL A 201 32.94 12.20 27.25
CA VAL A 201 33.46 10.84 27.36
C VAL A 201 33.31 10.35 28.79
N ALA A 202 32.51 9.32 28.96
CA ALA A 202 32.38 8.60 30.21
C ALA A 202 33.37 7.44 30.23
N TRP A 203 34.07 7.27 31.34
CA TRP A 203 34.97 6.14 31.52
C TRP A 203 34.99 5.67 32.97
N ALA A 204 35.24 4.37 33.15
CA ALA A 204 35.25 3.70 34.44
C ALA A 204 36.66 3.21 34.81
N SER A 205 36.98 3.29 36.10
CA SER A 205 38.15 2.69 36.75
C SER A 205 37.72 2.04 38.06
N ASP A 206 38.61 1.31 38.71
CA ASP A 206 38.36 0.62 39.98
C ASP A 206 37.88 1.54 41.12
N ILE A 207 38.04 2.87 40.96
CA ILE A 207 37.62 3.89 41.94
C ILE A 207 36.19 4.39 41.68
N GLY A 208 35.76 4.43 40.42
CA GLY A 208 34.56 5.17 40.03
C GLY A 208 34.48 5.53 38.55
N VAL A 209 33.39 6.20 38.21
CA VAL A 209 33.10 6.70 36.86
C VAL A 209 33.43 8.18 36.80
N ARG A 210 34.09 8.60 35.72
CA ARG A 210 34.35 10.01 35.43
C ARG A 210 33.76 10.38 34.08
N VAL A 211 33.34 11.64 33.96
CA VAL A 211 32.98 12.24 32.67
C VAL A 211 34.01 13.32 32.34
N TYR A 212 34.51 13.30 31.11
CA TYR A 212 35.46 14.25 30.59
C TYR A 212 34.82 15.05 29.45
N ASP A 213 34.94 16.37 29.50
CA ASP A 213 34.56 17.26 28.41
C ASP A 213 35.77 17.49 27.51
N ILE A 214 35.70 16.99 26.28
CA ILE A 214 36.79 17.10 25.31
C ILE A 214 36.99 18.52 24.82
N ASN A 215 35.91 19.31 24.72
CA ASN A 215 35.97 20.67 24.21
C ASN A 215 36.58 21.60 25.26
N ALA A 216 36.15 21.48 26.52
CA ALA A 216 36.70 22.24 27.64
C ALA A 216 38.02 21.67 28.18
N ARG A 217 38.40 20.45 27.78
CA ARG A 217 39.59 19.71 28.25
C ARG A 217 39.67 19.58 29.77
N CYS A 218 38.54 19.27 30.40
CA CYS A 218 38.45 19.13 31.86
C CYS A 218 37.56 17.94 32.25
N SER A 219 37.76 17.43 33.47
CA SER A 219 36.88 16.41 34.05
C SER A 219 35.72 17.09 34.79
N LEU A 220 34.51 16.58 34.63
CA LEU A 220 33.29 17.10 35.25
C LEU A 220 33.05 16.57 36.68
N GLY A 221 33.92 15.68 37.17
CA GLY A 221 33.84 15.10 38.51
C GLY A 221 34.04 13.57 38.52
N LEU A 222 34.32 13.04 39.72
CA LEU A 222 34.41 11.61 40.01
C LEU A 222 33.15 11.14 40.74
N ILE A 223 32.42 10.22 40.11
CA ILE A 223 31.31 9.49 40.71
C ILE A 223 31.91 8.30 41.45
N LYS A 224 32.22 8.49 42.74
CA LYS A 224 32.78 7.43 43.58
C LYS A 224 31.77 6.32 43.81
N TRP A 225 32.26 5.09 43.78
CA TRP A 225 31.47 3.91 44.15
C TRP A 225 31.80 3.47 45.57
N ASN A 226 30.80 3.05 46.32
CA ASN A 226 31.02 2.53 47.66
C ASN A 226 31.62 1.13 47.56
N ARG A 227 32.64 0.86 48.38
CA ARG A 227 33.25 -0.47 48.46
C ARG A 227 32.41 -1.34 49.40
N ASN A 228 31.82 -2.39 48.87
CA ASN A 228 31.16 -3.44 49.64
C ASN A 228 32.17 -4.59 49.89
N PRO A 229 32.42 -5.02 51.14
CA PRO A 229 33.31 -6.15 51.44
C PRO A 229 32.94 -7.44 50.70
N ASP A 230 31.65 -7.67 50.46
CA ASP A 230 31.13 -8.89 49.83
C ASP A 230 31.20 -8.85 48.30
N ALA A 231 31.33 -7.67 47.70
CA ALA A 231 31.39 -7.47 46.26
C ALA A 231 32.29 -6.27 45.91
N LEU A 232 33.57 -6.56 45.66
CA LEU A 232 34.54 -5.54 45.26
C LEU A 232 34.29 -5.10 43.81
N PRO A 233 34.14 -3.79 43.53
CA PRO A 233 33.88 -3.28 42.18
C PRO A 233 34.91 -3.70 41.12
N GLU A 234 36.15 -3.93 41.55
CA GLU A 234 37.30 -4.38 40.76
C GLU A 234 37.05 -5.73 40.05
N HIS A 235 36.13 -6.55 40.58
CA HIS A 235 35.80 -7.86 40.03
C HIS A 235 34.63 -7.84 39.02
N TYR A 236 33.97 -6.69 38.85
CA TYR A 236 32.77 -6.56 38.01
C TYR A 236 32.96 -5.51 36.93
N ARG A 237 32.52 -5.81 35.71
CA ARG A 237 32.52 -4.84 34.61
C ARG A 237 31.55 -3.69 34.93
N CYS A 238 32.03 -2.45 34.79
CA CYS A 238 31.18 -1.28 34.85
C CYS A 238 30.44 -1.10 33.52
N ASN A 239 29.10 -1.07 33.56
CA ASN A 239 28.26 -0.95 32.37
C ASN A 239 27.81 0.50 32.19
N LEU A 240 28.28 1.12 31.10
CA LEU A 240 28.02 2.51 30.76
C LEU A 240 27.13 2.58 29.51
N CYS A 241 26.04 3.34 29.58
CA CYS A 241 25.15 3.56 28.45
C CYS A 241 24.64 5.00 28.41
N TRP A 242 24.68 5.66 27.25
CA TRP A 242 24.14 7.01 27.10
C TRP A 242 22.67 6.94 26.70
N LYS A 243 21.75 7.48 27.51
CA LYS A 243 20.33 7.57 27.14
C LYS A 243 20.06 8.64 26.08
N ASN A 244 20.79 9.75 26.17
CA ASN A 244 20.73 10.88 25.24
C ASN A 244 22.04 11.69 25.36
N SER A 245 22.09 12.89 24.75
CA SER A 245 23.30 13.75 24.75
C SER A 245 23.77 14.22 26.14
N THR A 246 22.93 14.13 27.17
CA THR A 246 23.23 14.64 28.51
C THR A 246 23.00 13.64 29.64
N THR A 247 22.41 12.48 29.38
CA THR A 247 22.06 11.51 30.42
C THR A 247 22.88 10.23 30.27
N LEU A 248 23.70 9.94 31.27
CA LEU A 248 24.51 8.74 31.39
C LEU A 248 23.87 7.77 32.38
N LEU A 249 23.72 6.52 31.95
CA LEU A 249 23.29 5.40 32.77
C LEU A 249 24.53 4.61 33.19
N VAL A 250 24.65 4.34 34.50
CA VAL A 250 25.74 3.58 35.08
C VAL A 250 25.15 2.43 35.88
N GLY A 251 25.40 1.20 35.43
CA GLY A 251 25.11 -0.01 36.18
C GLY A 251 26.42 -0.66 36.61
N TRP A 252 26.66 -0.80 37.91
CA TRP A 252 27.91 -1.40 38.39
C TRP A 252 27.73 -2.13 39.71
N VAL A 253 28.22 -3.37 39.74
CA VAL A 253 27.97 -4.34 40.82
C VAL A 253 26.46 -4.52 40.97
N ASP A 254 25.85 -3.99 42.02
CA ASP A 254 24.42 -4.07 42.30
C ASP A 254 23.79 -2.68 42.45
N THR A 255 24.45 -1.64 41.93
CA THR A 255 23.96 -0.26 42.03
C THR A 255 23.73 0.31 40.64
N VAL A 256 22.58 0.96 40.45
CA VAL A 256 22.25 1.74 39.27
C VAL A 256 22.32 3.21 39.62
N ARG A 257 22.95 4.02 38.78
CA ARG A 257 22.92 5.48 38.85
C ARG A 257 22.54 6.08 37.51
N VAL A 258 21.53 6.95 37.54
CA VAL A 258 21.15 7.80 36.42
C VAL A 258 21.79 9.15 36.64
N CYS A 259 22.72 9.54 35.79
CA CYS A 259 23.51 10.76 35.91
C CYS A 259 23.15 11.76 34.80
N MET A 260 22.73 12.96 35.17
CA MET A 260 22.39 14.04 34.25
C MET A 260 23.54 15.06 34.20
N ILE A 261 23.93 15.44 32.99
CA ILE A 261 24.89 16.51 32.74
C ILE A 261 24.11 17.81 32.62
N ARG A 262 24.27 18.65 33.64
CA ARG A 262 23.63 19.96 33.75
C ARG A 262 24.65 21.07 33.48
N LYS A 263 24.22 22.12 32.79
CA LYS A 263 24.99 23.38 32.71
C LYS A 263 24.85 24.14 34.03
N ARG A 264 25.98 24.60 34.60
CA ARG A 264 25.98 25.41 35.82
C ARG A 264 25.32 26.77 35.59
N SER A 265 24.62 27.25 36.60
CA SER A 265 24.02 28.58 36.60
C SER A 265 25.08 29.69 36.71
N LEU A 266 24.72 30.90 36.29
CA LEU A 266 25.61 32.08 36.39
C LEU A 266 26.05 32.39 37.83
N ALA A 267 25.22 32.04 38.82
CA ALA A 267 25.56 32.18 40.23
C ALA A 267 26.66 31.19 40.67
N GLU A 268 26.59 29.94 40.21
CA GLU A 268 27.60 28.89 40.52
C GLU A 268 28.94 29.17 39.84
N LEU A 269 28.92 29.78 38.65
CA LEU A 269 30.12 30.16 37.87
C LEU A 269 30.82 31.42 38.41
N SER A 270 30.22 32.13 39.37
CA SER A 270 30.87 33.29 40.02
C SER A 270 32.13 32.91 40.81
N ASN A 271 32.24 31.62 41.20
CA ASN A 271 33.47 31.02 41.70
C ASN A 271 34.37 30.63 40.51
N ARG A 272 35.42 31.42 40.27
CA ARG A 272 36.22 31.50 39.03
C ARG A 272 36.99 30.25 38.54
N GLU A 273 36.75 29.05 39.05
CA GLU A 273 37.52 27.84 38.68
C GLU A 273 36.66 26.58 38.43
N LEU A 274 35.34 26.70 38.33
CA LEU A 274 34.46 25.54 38.10
C LEU A 274 34.17 25.32 36.60
N PRO A 275 34.10 24.05 36.13
CA PRO A 275 33.74 23.74 34.75
C PRO A 275 32.29 24.15 34.43
N GLU A 276 32.02 24.47 33.16
CA GLU A 276 30.70 24.92 32.68
C GLU A 276 29.60 23.88 32.94
N PHE A 277 29.93 22.60 32.82
CA PHE A 277 29.03 21.49 33.06
C PHE A 277 29.34 20.78 34.38
N VAL A 278 28.34 20.14 34.97
CA VAL A 278 28.46 19.28 36.15
C VAL A 278 27.66 18.01 35.93
N VAL A 279 28.15 16.89 36.46
CA VAL A 279 27.41 15.62 36.47
C VAL A 279 26.70 15.49 37.80
N GLU A 280 25.38 15.36 37.77
CA GLU A 280 24.53 15.20 38.95
C GLU A 280 23.79 13.85 38.88
N PRO A 281 23.94 12.95 39.88
CA PRO A 281 23.11 11.76 39.97
C PRO A 281 21.68 12.17 40.33
N VAL A 282 20.72 11.89 39.44
CA VAL A 282 19.29 12.20 39.62
C VAL A 282 18.50 11.03 40.21
N SER A 283 19.04 9.82 40.10
CA SER A 283 18.49 8.60 40.70
C SER A 283 19.66 7.66 41.04
N THR A 284 19.62 7.03 42.21
CA THR A 284 20.60 6.04 42.66
C THR A 284 19.90 4.99 43.52
N PHE A 285 19.90 3.73 43.08
CA PHE A 285 19.25 2.62 43.78
C PHE A 285 20.07 1.34 43.66
N THR A 286 19.81 0.38 44.56
CA THR A 286 20.50 -0.92 44.62
C THR A 286 19.57 -2.06 44.21
N THR A 287 20.13 -3.09 43.58
CA THR A 287 19.44 -4.31 43.13
C THR A 287 19.84 -5.50 43.99
N ASP A 288 18.98 -6.51 44.04
CA ASP A 288 19.20 -7.81 44.67
C ASP A 288 20.06 -8.75 43.80
N PHE A 289 20.27 -8.42 42.53
CA PHE A 289 21.17 -9.09 41.59
C PHE A 289 22.40 -8.23 41.21
N TYR A 290 23.40 -8.84 40.57
CA TYR A 290 24.52 -8.14 39.95
C TYR A 290 24.17 -7.71 38.51
N ILE A 291 24.53 -6.49 38.15
CA ILE A 291 24.21 -5.83 36.88
C ILE A 291 25.27 -6.18 35.84
N CYS A 292 24.86 -6.93 34.83
CA CYS A 292 25.68 -7.32 33.68
C CYS A 292 25.51 -6.38 32.48
N GLY A 293 24.51 -5.50 32.51
CA GLY A 293 24.23 -4.57 31.42
C GLY A 293 23.05 -3.65 31.71
N ILE A 294 23.03 -2.48 31.06
CA ILE A 294 22.02 -1.45 31.27
C ILE A 294 21.67 -0.74 29.95
N GLY A 295 20.39 -0.51 29.71
CA GLY A 295 19.90 0.23 28.54
C GLY A 295 18.62 1.03 28.83
N PRO A 296 18.34 2.10 28.05
CA PRO A 296 17.10 2.87 28.18
C PRO A 296 15.93 2.22 27.43
N LEU A 297 14.72 2.28 27.99
CA LEU A 297 13.46 1.97 27.32
C LEU A 297 12.42 3.04 27.67
N ASP A 298 12.31 4.09 26.84
CA ASP A 298 11.46 5.26 27.11
C ASP A 298 11.72 5.90 28.49
N ASN A 299 10.77 5.75 29.42
CA ASN A 299 10.87 6.22 30.81
C ASN A 299 11.40 5.14 31.77
N HIS A 300 11.58 3.91 31.31
CA HIS A 300 12.10 2.77 32.05
C HIS A 300 13.58 2.50 31.72
N LEU A 301 14.17 1.60 32.50
CA LEU A 301 15.51 1.05 32.30
C LEU A 301 15.39 -0.47 32.12
N VAL A 302 16.22 -1.02 31.23
CA VAL A 302 16.39 -2.46 31.06
C VAL A 302 17.70 -2.85 31.71
N LEU A 303 17.64 -3.76 32.68
CA LEU A 303 18.77 -4.25 33.45
C LEU A 303 18.95 -5.75 33.20
N LEU A 304 20.14 -6.15 32.78
CA LEU A 304 20.51 -7.57 32.71
C LEU A 304 21.11 -7.98 34.06
N GLY A 305 20.45 -8.88 34.76
CA GLY A 305 20.78 -9.33 36.10
C GLY A 305 21.39 -10.74 36.15
N TYR A 306 22.37 -10.90 37.02
CA TYR A 306 22.93 -12.18 37.46
C TYR A 306 22.66 -12.34 38.96
N MET A 307 21.96 -13.41 39.36
CA MET A 307 21.55 -13.60 40.74
C MET A 307 22.75 -13.82 41.68
N LYS A 308 22.74 -13.16 42.85
CA LYS A 308 23.81 -13.25 43.84
C LYS A 308 23.87 -14.65 44.47
N GLU A 309 22.71 -15.25 44.68
CA GLU A 309 22.57 -16.58 45.27
C GLU A 309 22.46 -17.64 44.16
N PRO A 310 23.17 -18.78 44.27
CA PRO A 310 22.98 -19.91 43.36
C PRO A 310 21.61 -20.57 43.57
N ASP A 311 21.23 -21.48 42.66
CA ASP A 311 20.03 -22.30 42.81
C ASP A 311 20.18 -23.33 43.96
N SER A 312 19.11 -24.11 44.20
CA SER A 312 19.07 -25.16 45.23
C SER A 312 20.16 -26.23 45.08
N ASP A 313 20.70 -26.40 43.86
CA ASP A 313 21.77 -27.35 43.54
C ASP A 313 23.16 -26.71 43.60
N GLY A 314 23.27 -25.44 43.98
CA GLY A 314 24.52 -24.69 44.04
C GLY A 314 25.07 -24.26 42.68
N LYS A 315 24.27 -24.31 41.61
CA LYS A 315 24.63 -23.85 40.26
C LYS A 315 24.18 -22.40 40.04
N ALA A 316 24.77 -21.74 39.05
CA ALA A 316 24.35 -20.39 38.68
C ALA A 316 22.91 -20.40 38.14
N GLN A 317 22.09 -19.46 38.62
CA GLN A 317 20.72 -19.29 38.14
C GLN A 317 20.71 -18.73 36.70
N ARG A 318 19.57 -18.85 36.02
CA ARG A 318 19.38 -18.23 34.71
C ARG A 318 19.48 -16.71 34.84
N PRO A 319 20.19 -16.01 33.94
CA PRO A 319 20.23 -14.55 33.94
C PRO A 319 18.83 -13.99 33.66
N GLN A 320 18.51 -12.87 34.29
CA GLN A 320 17.20 -12.25 34.25
C GLN A 320 17.27 -10.89 33.55
N LEU A 321 16.25 -10.55 32.77
CA LEU A 321 16.10 -9.21 32.20
C LEU A 321 14.98 -8.48 32.93
N HIS A 322 15.33 -7.42 33.64
CA HIS A 322 14.40 -6.61 34.43
C HIS A 322 14.09 -5.30 33.69
N VAL A 323 12.81 -4.99 33.54
CA VAL A 323 12.36 -3.66 33.13
C VAL A 323 11.92 -2.92 34.39
N VAL A 324 12.60 -1.81 34.70
CA VAL A 324 12.40 -1.07 35.95
C VAL A 324 12.13 0.40 35.70
N GLU A 325 11.25 1.00 36.50
CA GLU A 325 11.05 2.44 36.55
C GLU A 325 11.93 3.04 37.66
N PRO A 326 12.94 3.86 37.34
CA PRO A 326 13.82 4.44 38.35
C PRO A 326 13.11 5.51 39.17
N LYS A 327 13.18 5.41 40.50
CA LYS A 327 12.84 6.47 41.46
C LYS A 327 14.14 7.05 42.06
N ILE A 328 14.04 8.06 42.92
CA ILE A 328 15.23 8.79 43.41
C ILE A 328 16.19 7.86 44.17
N GLU A 329 15.67 7.04 45.08
CA GLU A 329 16.45 6.11 45.93
C GLU A 329 16.01 4.63 45.79
N ASP A 330 15.06 4.35 44.89
CA ASP A 330 14.45 3.04 44.71
C ASP A 330 14.03 2.82 43.25
N TYR A 331 13.43 1.68 42.92
CA TYR A 331 12.85 1.40 41.61
C TYR A 331 11.55 0.62 41.72
N VAL A 332 10.70 0.73 40.69
CA VAL A 332 9.50 -0.11 40.55
C VAL A 332 9.78 -1.15 39.47
N GLU A 333 9.68 -2.43 39.83
CA GLU A 333 9.78 -3.52 38.84
C GLU A 333 8.50 -3.58 38.00
N ILE A 334 8.65 -3.50 36.67
CA ILE A 334 7.55 -3.56 35.71
C ILE A 334 7.37 -4.99 35.19
N CYS A 335 8.47 -5.63 34.80
CA CYS A 335 8.49 -7.04 34.43
C CYS A 335 9.89 -7.63 34.57
N THR A 336 9.95 -8.95 34.80
CA THR A 336 11.18 -9.72 34.93
C THR A 336 11.05 -11.01 34.13
N ASP A 337 11.99 -11.23 33.21
CA ASP A 337 12.00 -12.40 32.34
C ASP A 337 13.28 -13.23 32.55
N CYS A 338 13.12 -14.53 32.80
CA CYS A 338 14.24 -15.47 32.91
C CYS A 338 14.74 -15.90 31.52
N LEU A 339 16.02 -15.65 31.23
CA LEU A 339 16.60 -15.91 29.91
C LEU A 339 17.19 -17.33 29.82
N SER A 340 16.75 -18.09 28.81
CA SER A 340 17.27 -19.44 28.53
C SER A 340 18.51 -19.39 27.63
N LEU A 341 19.61 -18.83 28.14
CA LEU A 341 20.89 -18.72 27.42
C LEU A 341 21.69 -20.03 27.48
N ARG A 342 22.31 -20.44 26.37
CA ARG A 342 23.06 -21.71 26.28
C ARG A 342 24.33 -21.69 27.13
N GLY A 343 24.45 -22.65 28.06
CA GLY A 343 25.61 -22.80 28.94
C GLY A 343 25.62 -21.87 30.16
N TYR A 344 24.47 -21.27 30.51
CA TYR A 344 24.38 -20.28 31.58
C TYR A 344 24.94 -20.74 32.93
N GLN A 345 24.90 -22.05 33.22
CA GLN A 345 25.40 -22.62 34.47
C GLN A 345 26.92 -22.48 34.63
N GLU A 346 27.66 -22.31 33.53
CA GLU A 346 29.12 -22.23 33.51
C GLU A 346 29.65 -20.78 33.51
N TYR A 347 28.76 -19.80 33.34
CA TYR A 347 29.11 -18.40 33.15
C TYR A 347 28.97 -17.58 34.43
N LYS A 348 29.78 -16.52 34.52
CA LYS A 348 29.77 -15.52 35.59
C LYS A 348 29.18 -14.21 35.12
N CYS A 349 28.96 -13.27 36.05
CA CYS A 349 28.44 -11.94 35.77
C CYS A 349 29.13 -11.21 34.60
N ASN A 350 30.47 -11.27 34.49
CA ASN A 350 31.21 -10.56 33.43
C ASN A 350 31.14 -11.21 32.05
N ASP A 351 30.66 -12.46 31.94
CA ASP A 351 30.50 -13.16 30.67
C ASP A 351 29.24 -12.70 29.92
N TYR A 352 28.35 -12.01 30.62
CA TYR A 352 27.15 -11.42 30.05
C TYR A 352 27.37 -9.95 29.67
N GLN A 353 26.75 -9.53 28.57
CA GLN A 353 26.75 -8.13 28.14
C GLN A 353 25.38 -7.76 27.54
N LEU A 354 24.97 -6.51 27.78
CA LEU A 354 23.83 -5.88 27.13
C LEU A 354 24.31 -4.71 26.27
N GLU A 355 24.00 -4.73 24.97
CA GLU A 355 24.08 -3.53 24.11
C GLU A 355 22.69 -3.18 23.61
N CYS A 356 22.48 -1.91 23.25
CA CYS A 356 21.17 -1.44 22.83
C CYS A 356 21.23 -0.59 21.57
N LEU A 357 20.22 -0.76 20.73
CA LEU A 357 19.91 0.13 19.62
C LEU A 357 18.78 1.04 20.05
N ILE A 358 19.14 2.18 20.65
CA ILE A 358 18.21 3.09 21.33
C ILE A 358 17.10 3.58 20.40
N GLU A 359 17.42 3.83 19.13
CA GLU A 359 16.46 4.33 18.12
C GLU A 359 15.34 3.33 17.79
N GLU A 360 15.59 2.02 18.01
CA GLU A 360 14.62 0.94 17.73
C GLU A 360 14.14 0.23 19.01
N SER A 361 14.57 0.67 20.20
CA SER A 361 14.32 0.01 21.48
C SER A 361 14.68 -1.49 21.47
N ARG A 362 15.76 -1.88 20.80
CA ARG A 362 16.24 -3.28 20.73
C ARG A 362 17.44 -3.51 21.64
N PHE A 363 17.43 -4.62 22.37
CA PHE A 363 18.46 -4.98 23.34
C PHE A 363 19.11 -6.30 22.96
N PHE A 364 20.43 -6.29 22.77
CA PHE A 364 21.22 -7.45 22.40
C PHE A 364 21.88 -8.00 23.66
N ILE A 365 21.37 -9.13 24.13
CA ILE A 365 21.90 -9.89 25.26
C ILE A 365 22.91 -10.90 24.72
N VAL A 366 24.15 -10.80 25.17
CA VAL A 366 25.24 -11.66 24.72
C VAL A 366 25.74 -12.52 25.87
N SER A 367 25.97 -13.80 25.58
CA SER A 367 26.77 -14.72 26.38
C SER A 367 27.82 -15.38 25.47
N PRO A 368 28.82 -16.10 26.02
CA PRO A 368 29.89 -16.69 25.23
C PRO A 368 29.41 -17.57 24.06
N LYS A 369 28.27 -18.25 24.20
CA LYS A 369 27.73 -19.18 23.19
C LYS A 369 26.39 -18.75 22.61
N ASP A 370 25.97 -17.50 22.85
CA ASP A 370 24.63 -17.09 22.51
C ASP A 370 24.45 -15.58 22.33
N VAL A 371 23.57 -15.20 21.43
CA VAL A 371 23.06 -13.83 21.33
C VAL A 371 21.55 -13.85 21.18
N VAL A 372 20.86 -13.19 22.11
CA VAL A 372 19.41 -13.05 22.13
C VAL A 372 19.05 -11.58 22.05
N VAL A 373 18.11 -11.24 21.18
CA VAL A 373 17.60 -9.88 20.99
C VAL A 373 16.26 -9.77 21.69
N ALA A 374 16.16 -8.88 22.68
CA ALA A 374 14.90 -8.47 23.28
C ALA A 374 14.38 -7.21 22.55
N SER A 375 13.09 -7.19 22.27
CA SER A 375 12.41 -6.03 21.69
C SER A 375 11.01 -5.88 22.29
N PRO A 376 10.40 -4.68 22.30
CA PRO A 376 9.04 -4.49 22.78
C PRO A 376 8.04 -5.39 22.05
N TYR A 377 7.06 -5.88 22.79
CA TYR A 377 5.87 -6.52 22.22
C TYR A 377 5.09 -5.49 21.42
N ASP A 378 4.91 -5.73 20.13
CA ASP A 378 4.13 -4.84 19.27
C ASP A 378 2.65 -5.24 19.28
N ALA A 379 1.79 -4.39 18.69
CA ALA A 379 0.35 -4.63 18.67
C ALA A 379 -0.02 -5.95 17.96
N ASP A 380 0.76 -6.38 16.95
CA ASP A 380 0.54 -7.65 16.27
C ASP A 380 0.86 -8.82 17.17
N ASP A 381 2.00 -8.77 17.86
CA ASP A 381 2.39 -9.85 18.77
C ASP A 381 1.39 -9.99 19.93
N ARG A 382 0.82 -8.87 20.43
CA ARG A 382 -0.26 -8.90 21.44
C ARG A 382 -1.50 -9.64 20.91
N VAL A 383 -1.90 -9.36 19.67
CA VAL A 383 -3.05 -10.04 19.03
C VAL A 383 -2.75 -11.53 18.85
N GLN A 384 -1.56 -11.88 18.37
CA GLN A 384 -1.13 -13.28 18.22
C GLN A 384 -1.12 -14.00 19.57
N TRP A 385 -0.61 -13.38 20.63
CA TRP A 385 -0.57 -13.97 21.98
C TRP A 385 -1.98 -14.25 22.51
N LEU A 386 -2.92 -13.30 22.33
CA LEU A 386 -4.33 -13.49 22.69
C LEU A 386 -4.99 -14.63 21.90
N MET A 387 -4.63 -14.75 20.62
CA MET A 387 -5.12 -15.84 19.76
C MET A 387 -4.53 -17.20 20.11
N ASP A 388 -3.31 -17.28 20.66
CA ASP A 388 -2.64 -18.54 21.02
C ASP A 388 -3.06 -19.05 22.40
N HIS A 389 -3.34 -18.15 23.35
CA HIS A 389 -3.67 -18.49 24.74
C HIS A 389 -5.19 -18.54 25.03
N TRP A 390 -5.98 -18.78 24.00
CA TRP A 390 -7.45 -18.81 24.05
C TRP A 390 -8.03 -19.98 24.88
N GLN A 391 -7.25 -21.05 25.11
CA GLN A 391 -7.70 -22.26 25.80
C GLN A 391 -8.15 -22.04 27.25
N VAL A 392 -7.91 -20.87 27.83
CA VAL A 392 -8.18 -20.57 29.25
C VAL A 392 -9.45 -19.73 29.43
N VAL A 393 -9.85 -18.87 28.49
CA VAL A 393 -11.04 -17.99 28.59
C VAL A 393 -11.53 -17.56 27.19
N THR A 394 -12.82 -17.72 26.88
CA THR A 394 -13.46 -17.27 25.62
C THR A 394 -13.30 -15.76 25.34
N ASP A 395 -13.17 -14.95 26.40
CA ASP A 395 -13.01 -13.49 26.33
C ASP A 395 -11.72 -13.04 25.61
N LYS A 396 -10.75 -13.94 25.42
CA LYS A 396 -9.48 -13.60 24.76
C LYS A 396 -9.59 -13.41 23.25
N TYR A 397 -10.50 -14.10 22.55
CA TYR A 397 -10.76 -13.83 21.12
C TYR A 397 -11.49 -12.50 20.94
N GLU A 398 -12.40 -12.16 21.85
CA GLU A 398 -13.04 -10.84 21.86
C GLU A 398 -12.03 -9.73 22.18
N ALA A 399 -11.18 -9.93 23.18
CA ALA A 399 -10.07 -9.03 23.48
C ALA A 399 -9.07 -8.93 22.31
N ALA A 400 -8.83 -10.00 21.56
CA ALA A 400 -8.01 -9.98 20.35
C ALA A 400 -8.67 -9.15 19.25
N MET A 401 -9.98 -9.30 19.03
CA MET A 401 -10.70 -8.47 18.07
C MET A 401 -10.80 -7.00 18.52
N GLU A 402 -10.97 -6.73 19.81
CA GLU A 402 -10.94 -5.39 20.38
C GLU A 402 -9.56 -4.76 20.26
N ALA A 403 -8.49 -5.50 20.54
CA ALA A 403 -7.12 -5.05 20.31
C ALA A 403 -6.92 -4.74 18.82
N VAL A 404 -7.41 -5.59 17.92
CA VAL A 404 -7.36 -5.31 16.47
C VAL A 404 -8.12 -4.04 16.10
N THR A 405 -9.32 -3.83 16.66
CA THR A 405 -10.14 -2.64 16.39
C THR A 405 -9.54 -1.36 17.02
N GLN A 406 -8.91 -1.48 18.19
CA GLN A 406 -8.27 -0.37 18.90
C GLN A 406 -7.02 0.14 18.19
N PHE A 407 -6.20 -0.77 17.65
CA PHE A 407 -4.97 -0.45 16.92
C PHE A 407 -5.16 -0.41 15.40
N GLU A 408 -6.41 -0.52 14.92
CA GLU A 408 -6.74 -0.60 13.50
C GLU A 408 -6.22 0.64 12.75
N GLY A 409 -5.26 0.42 11.86
CA GLY A 409 -4.69 1.45 11.00
C GLY A 409 -3.59 2.33 11.62
N ARG A 410 -3.08 2.03 12.82
CA ARG A 410 -1.92 2.76 13.38
C ARG A 410 -0.69 1.87 13.65
N ASP A 411 -0.87 0.70 14.26
CA ASP A 411 0.26 -0.12 14.75
C ASP A 411 0.23 -1.62 14.35
N LEU A 412 -0.83 -2.11 13.70
CA LEU A 412 -0.97 -3.51 13.25
C LEU A 412 -0.55 -3.70 11.77
N LYS A 413 0.29 -4.70 11.50
CA LYS A 413 0.88 -5.06 10.20
C LYS A 413 0.60 -6.52 9.77
N ARG A 414 0.46 -7.46 10.70
CA ARG A 414 0.27 -8.91 10.45
C ARG A 414 -1.17 -9.36 10.60
N HIS A 415 -1.87 -8.91 11.64
CA HIS A 415 -3.23 -9.36 11.97
C HIS A 415 -4.28 -8.38 11.49
N THR A 416 -5.28 -8.90 10.79
CA THR A 416 -6.47 -8.14 10.37
C THR A 416 -7.71 -8.61 11.10
N LEU A 417 -8.70 -7.74 11.25
CA LEU A 417 -9.98 -8.07 11.90
C LEU A 417 -10.64 -9.28 11.24
N LEU A 418 -10.48 -9.42 9.92
CA LEU A 418 -10.98 -10.55 9.16
C LEU A 418 -10.26 -11.87 9.50
N GLN A 419 -8.94 -11.87 9.64
CA GLN A 419 -8.18 -13.07 9.97
C GLN A 419 -8.47 -13.55 11.39
N VAL A 420 -8.45 -12.63 12.36
CA VAL A 420 -8.78 -12.94 13.76
C VAL A 420 -10.25 -13.35 13.88
N GLY A 421 -11.14 -12.64 13.19
CA GLY A 421 -12.56 -12.95 13.14
C GLY A 421 -12.88 -14.32 12.51
N ARG A 422 -12.15 -14.74 11.47
CA ARG A 422 -12.29 -16.08 10.87
C ARG A 422 -11.80 -17.19 11.81
N ALA A 423 -10.68 -16.98 12.50
CA ALA A 423 -10.20 -17.93 13.50
C ALA A 423 -11.21 -18.08 14.66
N TYR A 424 -11.80 -16.97 15.10
CA TYR A 424 -12.86 -17.01 16.11
C TYR A 424 -14.13 -17.70 15.60
N LEU A 425 -14.53 -17.44 14.34
CA LEU A 425 -15.66 -18.12 13.69
C LEU A 425 -15.47 -19.64 13.64
N ASP A 426 -14.29 -20.09 13.21
CA ASP A 426 -13.97 -21.53 13.15
C ASP A 426 -13.98 -22.18 14.54
N HIS A 427 -13.55 -21.47 15.57
CA HIS A 427 -13.64 -21.91 16.96
C HIS A 427 -15.09 -22.02 17.46
N LEU A 428 -15.94 -21.01 17.22
CA LEU A 428 -17.35 -21.05 17.62
C LEU A 428 -18.13 -22.18 16.92
N LEU A 429 -17.81 -22.45 15.65
CA LEU A 429 -18.36 -23.58 14.91
C LEU A 429 -17.90 -24.94 15.47
N PHE A 430 -16.66 -25.04 15.95
CA PHE A 430 -16.13 -26.23 16.61
C PHE A 430 -16.80 -26.49 17.97
N GLU A 431 -17.01 -25.45 18.78
CA GLU A 431 -17.67 -25.52 20.10
C GLU A 431 -19.21 -25.60 20.03
N HIS A 432 -19.78 -25.74 18.82
CA HIS A 432 -21.22 -25.82 18.58
C HIS A 432 -22.03 -24.57 19.02
N LYS A 433 -21.40 -23.39 19.06
CA LYS A 433 -22.05 -22.10 19.37
C LYS A 433 -22.51 -21.38 18.11
N PHE A 434 -23.51 -21.93 17.44
CA PHE A 434 -23.90 -21.51 16.10
C PHE A 434 -24.53 -20.11 16.02
N ASP A 435 -25.30 -19.69 17.03
CA ASP A 435 -25.96 -18.38 17.04
C ASP A 435 -24.96 -17.23 17.21
N GLU A 436 -23.95 -17.40 18.08
CA GLU A 436 -22.83 -16.47 18.25
C GLU A 436 -21.99 -16.39 16.97
N ALA A 437 -21.75 -17.54 16.31
CA ALA A 437 -21.06 -17.60 15.02
C ALA A 437 -21.81 -16.84 13.91
N GLY A 438 -23.14 -16.93 13.88
CA GLY A 438 -23.99 -16.19 12.95
C GLY A 438 -23.88 -14.66 13.13
N GLN A 439 -23.88 -14.19 14.38
CA GLN A 439 -23.70 -12.76 14.69
C GLN A 439 -22.30 -12.26 14.31
N LEU A 440 -21.28 -13.07 14.56
CA LEU A 440 -19.90 -12.75 14.21
C LEU A 440 -19.72 -12.56 12.70
N CYS A 441 -20.38 -13.38 11.87
CA CYS A 441 -20.37 -13.24 10.40
C CYS A 441 -20.78 -11.82 9.95
N LEU A 442 -21.78 -11.21 10.59
CA LEU A 442 -22.19 -9.84 10.27
C LEU A 442 -21.08 -8.81 10.58
N LYS A 443 -20.39 -8.99 11.71
CA LYS A 443 -19.31 -8.11 12.17
C LYS A 443 -18.05 -8.21 11.30
N ILE A 444 -17.70 -9.42 10.83
CA ILE A 444 -16.43 -9.67 10.12
C ILE A 444 -16.55 -9.63 8.58
N LEU A 445 -17.68 -10.07 8.02
CA LEU A 445 -17.86 -10.21 6.56
C LEU A 445 -18.44 -8.93 5.92
N GLY A 446 -19.15 -8.12 6.70
CA GLY A 446 -19.71 -6.85 6.26
C GLY A 446 -20.55 -6.99 4.98
N LYS A 447 -20.18 -6.25 3.93
CA LYS A 447 -20.89 -6.22 2.64
C LYS A 447 -20.25 -7.06 1.52
N ASP A 448 -19.19 -7.82 1.82
CA ASP A 448 -18.41 -8.55 0.81
C ASP A 448 -19.09 -9.87 0.40
N LYS A 449 -19.67 -9.88 -0.81
CA LYS A 449 -20.41 -11.02 -1.37
C LYS A 449 -19.59 -12.31 -1.38
N ARG A 450 -18.34 -12.28 -1.84
CA ARG A 450 -17.53 -13.50 -2.03
C ARG A 450 -17.20 -14.16 -0.70
N ARG A 451 -16.94 -13.36 0.34
CA ARG A 451 -16.63 -13.87 1.68
C ARG A 451 -17.83 -14.50 2.35
N TRP A 452 -19.02 -13.89 2.18
CA TRP A 452 -20.28 -14.49 2.61
C TRP A 452 -20.53 -15.83 1.95
N GLU A 453 -20.30 -15.97 0.65
CA GLU A 453 -20.46 -17.24 -0.07
C GLU A 453 -19.54 -18.34 0.49
N GLU A 454 -18.27 -18.03 0.79
CA GLU A 454 -17.31 -18.98 1.36
C GLU A 454 -17.71 -19.48 2.77
N GLU A 455 -18.07 -18.58 3.69
CA GLU A 455 -18.35 -18.96 5.09
C GLU A 455 -19.71 -19.66 5.25
N VAL A 456 -20.73 -19.32 4.46
CA VAL A 456 -22.06 -19.94 4.57
C VAL A 456 -22.03 -21.44 4.23
N PHE A 457 -21.12 -21.88 3.37
CA PHE A 457 -20.92 -23.32 3.11
C PHE A 457 -20.42 -24.09 4.35
N LYS A 458 -19.74 -23.45 5.31
CA LYS A 458 -19.35 -24.09 6.58
C LYS A 458 -20.57 -24.42 7.44
N PHE A 459 -21.53 -23.49 7.54
CA PHE A 459 -22.82 -23.71 8.22
C PHE A 459 -23.68 -24.76 7.51
N ALA A 460 -23.67 -24.77 6.17
CA ALA A 460 -24.38 -25.79 5.38
C ALA A 460 -23.89 -27.21 5.66
N ARG A 461 -22.57 -27.41 5.76
CA ARG A 461 -21.97 -28.72 6.08
C ARG A 461 -22.39 -29.25 7.45
N LEU A 462 -22.68 -28.36 8.39
CA LEU A 462 -23.08 -28.68 9.75
C LEU A 462 -24.62 -28.75 9.92
N GLN A 463 -25.40 -28.49 8.85
CA GLN A 463 -26.87 -28.40 8.89
C GLN A 463 -27.39 -27.35 9.88
N GLN A 464 -26.71 -26.20 9.94
CA GLN A 464 -27.03 -25.07 10.82
C GLN A 464 -27.22 -23.77 10.03
N LEU A 465 -27.82 -23.84 8.84
CA LEU A 465 -28.05 -22.63 8.02
C LEU A 465 -29.06 -21.67 8.65
N ARG A 466 -29.89 -22.17 9.57
CA ARG A 466 -30.85 -21.35 10.35
C ARG A 466 -30.17 -20.31 11.24
N ALA A 467 -28.97 -20.58 11.75
CA ALA A 467 -28.25 -19.64 12.62
C ALA A 467 -27.70 -18.42 11.86
N VAL A 468 -27.51 -18.53 10.54
CA VAL A 468 -26.95 -17.47 9.68
C VAL A 468 -28.00 -16.81 8.78
N SER A 469 -29.21 -17.39 8.65
CA SER A 469 -30.25 -16.97 7.68
C SER A 469 -30.70 -15.52 7.81
N CYS A 470 -30.74 -14.99 9.03
CA CYS A 470 -31.17 -13.62 9.31
C CYS A 470 -30.10 -12.57 8.99
N TYR A 471 -28.84 -12.99 8.82
CA TYR A 471 -27.70 -12.10 8.56
C TYR A 471 -27.26 -12.09 7.09
N LEU A 472 -27.82 -12.97 6.24
CA LEU A 472 -27.45 -13.04 4.82
C LEU A 472 -27.72 -11.72 4.09
N PRO A 473 -26.78 -11.23 3.25
CA PRO A 473 -26.96 -10.02 2.45
C PRO A 473 -28.20 -10.09 1.55
N ARG A 474 -28.92 -8.97 1.38
CA ARG A 474 -30.10 -8.84 0.52
C ARG A 474 -29.98 -7.55 -0.32
N GLY A 475 -30.43 -7.54 -1.57
CA GLY A 475 -30.37 -6.37 -2.47
C GLY A 475 -29.22 -6.41 -3.48
N ASP A 476 -28.54 -5.27 -3.72
CA ASP A 476 -27.48 -5.13 -4.73
C ASP A 476 -26.28 -6.07 -4.51
N ASN A 477 -26.09 -6.56 -3.28
CA ASN A 477 -25.04 -7.51 -2.89
C ASN A 477 -25.58 -8.93 -2.63
N ALA A 478 -26.71 -9.30 -3.23
CA ALA A 478 -27.27 -10.64 -3.11
C ALA A 478 -26.26 -11.73 -3.52
N LEU A 479 -26.21 -12.81 -2.73
CA LEU A 479 -25.36 -13.98 -2.96
C LEU A 479 -25.87 -14.82 -4.14
N ASP A 480 -25.15 -15.88 -4.49
CA ASP A 480 -25.66 -16.85 -5.46
C ASP A 480 -27.04 -17.41 -5.05
N PRO A 481 -28.02 -17.51 -5.99
CA PRO A 481 -29.36 -18.00 -5.71
C PRO A 481 -29.42 -19.37 -5.03
N HIS A 482 -28.44 -20.23 -5.29
CA HIS A 482 -28.36 -21.56 -4.69
C HIS A 482 -28.24 -21.51 -3.16
N ILE A 483 -27.57 -20.50 -2.60
CA ILE A 483 -27.38 -20.37 -1.15
C ILE A 483 -28.73 -20.11 -0.45
N TYR A 484 -29.54 -19.20 -1.01
CA TYR A 484 -30.88 -18.93 -0.49
C TYR A 484 -31.79 -20.15 -0.62
N GLU A 485 -31.69 -20.88 -1.74
CA GLU A 485 -32.41 -22.14 -1.91
C GLU A 485 -32.04 -23.17 -0.83
N MET A 486 -30.75 -23.36 -0.53
CA MET A 486 -30.30 -24.28 0.52
C MET A 486 -30.91 -23.95 1.89
N VAL A 487 -30.97 -22.66 2.25
CA VAL A 487 -31.65 -22.22 3.48
C VAL A 487 -33.15 -22.53 3.44
N LEU A 488 -33.83 -22.20 2.34
CA LEU A 488 -35.26 -22.47 2.16
C LEU A 488 -35.58 -23.97 2.24
N TYR A 489 -34.73 -24.84 1.67
CA TYR A 489 -34.87 -26.29 1.76
C TYR A 489 -34.71 -26.82 3.20
N GLU A 490 -33.77 -26.26 3.97
CA GLU A 490 -33.57 -26.64 5.38
C GLU A 490 -34.78 -26.24 6.24
N TYR A 491 -35.29 -25.01 6.06
CA TYR A 491 -36.52 -24.57 6.73
C TYR A 491 -37.76 -25.36 6.30
N LEU A 492 -37.91 -25.68 5.01
CA LEU A 492 -39.05 -26.46 4.52
C LEU A 492 -39.15 -27.85 5.20
N LYS A 493 -38.00 -28.48 5.46
CA LYS A 493 -37.94 -29.80 6.12
C LYS A 493 -38.08 -29.75 7.63
N MET A 494 -37.54 -28.72 8.27
CA MET A 494 -37.38 -28.67 9.73
C MET A 494 -38.41 -27.75 10.42
N GLU A 495 -38.85 -26.67 9.77
CA GLU A 495 -39.72 -25.65 10.35
C GLU A 495 -40.59 -24.93 9.27
N PRO A 496 -41.74 -25.50 8.87
CA PRO A 496 -42.59 -24.98 7.79
C PRO A 496 -43.12 -23.56 8.01
N GLN A 497 -43.32 -23.14 9.27
CA GLN A 497 -43.71 -21.77 9.60
C GLN A 497 -42.58 -20.78 9.32
N GLY A 498 -41.34 -21.15 9.62
CA GLY A 498 -40.15 -20.36 9.28
C GLY A 498 -39.97 -20.24 7.77
N PHE A 499 -40.24 -21.31 7.02
CA PHE A 499 -40.24 -21.29 5.56
C PHE A 499 -41.25 -20.28 4.98
N LEU A 500 -42.49 -20.27 5.47
CA LEU A 500 -43.51 -19.29 5.03
C LEU A 500 -43.07 -17.84 5.31
N ASN A 501 -42.46 -17.59 6.47
CA ASN A 501 -41.94 -16.27 6.83
C ASN A 501 -40.81 -15.83 5.89
N LEU A 502 -39.88 -16.72 5.55
CA LEU A 502 -38.80 -16.42 4.60
C LEU A 502 -39.33 -16.15 3.18
N VAL A 503 -40.31 -16.93 2.71
CA VAL A 503 -40.93 -16.69 1.39
C VAL A 503 -41.67 -15.35 1.32
N LYS A 504 -42.26 -14.89 2.43
CA LYS A 504 -42.88 -13.56 2.55
C LYS A 504 -41.84 -12.43 2.57
N GLU A 505 -40.70 -12.65 3.21
CA GLU A 505 -39.68 -11.62 3.44
C GLU A 505 -38.69 -11.50 2.26
N TRP A 506 -38.32 -12.60 1.62
CA TRP A 506 -37.27 -12.64 0.60
C TRP A 506 -37.80 -12.30 -0.80
N SER A 507 -37.08 -11.44 -1.51
CA SER A 507 -37.39 -11.10 -2.90
C SER A 507 -37.32 -12.35 -3.81
N PRO A 508 -38.24 -12.52 -4.76
CA PRO A 508 -38.25 -13.64 -5.71
C PRO A 508 -37.04 -13.63 -6.66
N THR A 509 -36.24 -12.56 -6.68
CA THR A 509 -34.98 -12.48 -7.44
C THR A 509 -33.81 -13.18 -6.74
N LEU A 510 -33.96 -13.57 -5.47
CA LEU A 510 -32.90 -14.19 -4.66
C LEU A 510 -32.81 -15.71 -4.84
N TYR A 511 -33.82 -16.37 -5.39
CA TYR A 511 -33.87 -17.83 -5.54
C TYR A 511 -34.67 -18.24 -6.78
N ASN A 512 -34.46 -19.45 -7.28
CA ASN A 512 -35.24 -19.98 -8.41
C ASN A 512 -36.65 -20.42 -7.97
N VAL A 513 -37.63 -19.56 -8.21
CA VAL A 513 -39.04 -19.78 -7.83
C VAL A 513 -39.59 -21.13 -8.31
N PRO A 514 -39.44 -21.55 -9.59
CA PRO A 514 -39.85 -22.88 -10.04
C PRO A 514 -39.25 -24.06 -9.26
N ALA A 515 -37.97 -23.98 -8.88
CA ALA A 515 -37.32 -25.03 -8.11
C ALA A 515 -37.92 -25.17 -6.70
N VAL A 516 -38.17 -24.04 -6.03
CA VAL A 516 -38.81 -23.98 -4.71
C VAL A 516 -40.29 -24.41 -4.79
N VAL A 517 -41.03 -24.04 -5.84
CA VAL A 517 -42.42 -24.51 -6.05
C VAL A 517 -42.48 -26.03 -6.17
N ASN A 518 -41.59 -26.63 -6.96
CA ASN A 518 -41.54 -28.09 -7.09
C ASN A 518 -41.22 -28.77 -5.76
N ALA A 519 -40.30 -28.20 -4.97
CA ALA A 519 -39.96 -28.69 -3.64
C ALA A 519 -41.14 -28.67 -2.66
N VAL A 520 -41.92 -27.58 -2.65
CA VAL A 520 -43.12 -27.44 -1.81
C VAL A 520 -44.20 -28.43 -2.25
N LEU A 521 -44.40 -28.63 -3.56
CA LEU A 521 -45.35 -29.60 -4.09
C LEU A 521 -44.94 -31.04 -3.74
N GLU A 522 -43.66 -31.39 -3.86
CA GLU A 522 -43.14 -32.70 -3.43
C GLU A 522 -43.32 -32.93 -1.93
N HIS A 523 -43.08 -31.91 -1.10
CA HIS A 523 -43.27 -31.99 0.35
C HIS A 523 -44.76 -32.14 0.74
N LEU A 524 -45.67 -31.44 0.04
CA LEU A 524 -47.13 -31.53 0.20
C LEU A 524 -47.71 -32.91 -0.17
N LEU A 525 -47.03 -33.69 -1.01
CA LEU A 525 -47.44 -35.06 -1.34
C LEU A 525 -47.15 -36.06 -0.21
N VAL A 526 -46.22 -35.73 0.69
CA VAL A 526 -45.72 -36.64 1.74
C VAL A 526 -46.24 -36.26 3.14
N ASN A 527 -46.51 -34.98 3.42
CA ASN A 527 -46.97 -34.49 4.72
C ASN A 527 -48.27 -33.67 4.62
N ASP A 528 -49.29 -34.06 5.39
CA ASP A 528 -50.64 -33.44 5.38
C ASP A 528 -50.89 -32.51 6.58
N SER A 529 -49.95 -32.41 7.54
CA SER A 529 -50.10 -31.66 8.80
C SER A 529 -50.07 -30.13 8.67
N ASP A 530 -49.38 -29.59 7.65
CA ASP A 530 -49.07 -28.16 7.52
C ASP A 530 -49.70 -27.51 6.26
N LYS A 531 -50.81 -28.10 5.81
CA LYS A 531 -51.45 -27.82 4.53
C LYS A 531 -51.85 -26.36 4.33
N SER A 532 -52.38 -25.69 5.36
CA SER A 532 -52.79 -24.28 5.26
C SER A 532 -51.60 -23.33 5.06
N LEU A 533 -50.50 -23.54 5.78
CA LEU A 533 -49.28 -22.73 5.73
C LEU A 533 -48.53 -22.90 4.40
N LEU A 534 -48.44 -24.14 3.91
CA LEU A 534 -47.79 -24.44 2.64
C LEU A 534 -48.64 -24.01 1.43
N LEU A 535 -49.98 -24.03 1.54
CA LEU A 535 -50.88 -23.47 0.52
C LEU A 535 -50.78 -21.95 0.43
N GLU A 536 -50.58 -21.26 1.56
CA GLU A 536 -50.31 -19.83 1.59
C GLU A 536 -48.95 -19.49 0.96
N ALA A 537 -47.88 -20.22 1.32
CA ALA A 537 -46.57 -20.07 0.68
C ALA A 537 -46.64 -20.32 -0.84
N LEU A 538 -47.42 -21.31 -1.25
CA LEU A 538 -47.63 -21.65 -2.66
C LEU A 538 -48.42 -20.57 -3.41
N ALA A 539 -49.40 -19.92 -2.78
CA ALA A 539 -50.13 -18.79 -3.37
C ALA A 539 -49.20 -17.59 -3.63
N ILE A 540 -48.25 -17.33 -2.72
CA ILE A 540 -47.22 -16.29 -2.87
C ILE A 540 -46.27 -16.65 -4.02
N LEU A 541 -45.75 -17.89 -4.06
CA LEU A 541 -44.85 -18.35 -5.13
C LEU A 541 -45.52 -18.36 -6.52
N TYR A 542 -46.80 -18.74 -6.63
CA TYR A 542 -47.55 -18.64 -7.90
C TYR A 542 -47.81 -17.21 -8.34
N SER A 543 -47.96 -16.29 -7.38
CA SER A 543 -48.04 -14.86 -7.68
C SER A 543 -46.73 -14.36 -8.28
N HIS A 544 -45.57 -14.86 -7.82
CA HIS A 544 -44.26 -14.57 -8.41
C HIS A 544 -44.07 -15.17 -9.82
N GLU A 545 -44.64 -16.34 -10.11
CA GLU A 545 -44.64 -16.95 -11.47
C GLU A 545 -45.67 -16.33 -12.44
N LYS A 546 -46.42 -15.32 -12.00
CA LYS A 546 -47.48 -14.64 -12.78
C LYS A 546 -48.74 -15.48 -13.07
N LYS A 547 -49.04 -16.49 -12.24
CA LYS A 547 -50.23 -17.36 -12.36
C LYS A 547 -51.36 -16.89 -11.41
N TYR A 548 -51.96 -15.75 -11.72
CA TYR A 548 -52.82 -14.98 -10.79
C TYR A 548 -54.23 -15.54 -10.58
N ASP A 549 -54.76 -16.26 -11.56
CA ASP A 549 -56.02 -17.00 -11.47
C ASP A 549 -55.96 -18.09 -10.40
N LYS A 550 -54.84 -18.84 -10.38
CA LYS A 550 -54.57 -19.87 -9.37
C LYS A 550 -54.32 -19.26 -7.99
N ALA A 551 -53.67 -18.10 -7.91
CA ALA A 551 -53.47 -17.39 -6.64
C ALA A 551 -54.78 -16.82 -6.07
N LEU A 552 -55.65 -16.22 -6.90
CA LEU A 552 -56.93 -15.62 -6.48
C LEU A 552 -57.89 -16.68 -5.90
N ALA A 553 -57.95 -17.85 -6.55
CA ALA A 553 -58.76 -18.98 -6.10
C ALA A 553 -58.30 -19.55 -4.74
N MET A 554 -56.99 -19.51 -4.46
CA MET A 554 -56.45 -19.95 -3.16
C MET A 554 -56.71 -18.90 -2.06
N TYR A 555 -56.57 -17.60 -2.35
CA TYR A 555 -56.82 -16.53 -1.36
C TYR A 555 -58.31 -16.36 -1.00
N LEU A 556 -59.23 -16.49 -1.94
CA LEU A 556 -60.67 -16.43 -1.67
C LEU A 556 -61.16 -17.64 -0.85
N LYS A 557 -60.63 -18.84 -1.11
CA LYS A 557 -60.90 -20.04 -0.29
C LYS A 557 -60.43 -19.93 1.15
N LEU A 558 -59.45 -19.05 1.41
CA LEU A 558 -58.89 -18.82 2.73
C LEU A 558 -59.51 -17.60 3.44
N HIS A 559 -60.51 -16.91 2.84
CA HIS A 559 -61.07 -15.64 3.32
C HIS A 559 -59.99 -14.60 3.67
N HIS A 560 -58.91 -14.56 2.88
CA HIS A 560 -57.72 -13.78 3.20
C HIS A 560 -57.83 -12.34 2.66
N LYS A 561 -57.54 -11.34 3.50
CA LYS A 561 -57.63 -9.91 3.15
C LYS A 561 -56.69 -9.48 2.02
N ASP A 562 -55.62 -10.23 1.73
CA ASP A 562 -54.68 -9.92 0.63
C ASP A 562 -55.28 -10.05 -0.78
N VAL A 563 -56.52 -10.53 -0.89
CA VAL A 563 -57.26 -10.57 -2.14
C VAL A 563 -57.33 -9.19 -2.81
N PHE A 564 -57.46 -8.12 -2.01
CA PHE A 564 -57.52 -6.75 -2.52
C PHE A 564 -56.22 -6.33 -3.22
N GLN A 565 -55.06 -6.74 -2.69
CA GLN A 565 -53.75 -6.46 -3.30
C GLN A 565 -53.51 -7.25 -4.58
N LEU A 566 -53.96 -8.51 -4.63
CA LEU A 566 -53.80 -9.35 -5.81
C LEU A 566 -54.62 -8.81 -7.00
N ILE A 567 -55.87 -8.43 -6.75
CA ILE A 567 -56.76 -7.80 -7.74
C ILE A 567 -56.11 -6.54 -8.31
N HIS A 568 -55.56 -5.71 -7.42
CA HIS A 568 -54.97 -4.44 -7.75
C HIS A 568 -53.68 -4.57 -8.59
N ARG A 569 -52.74 -5.43 -8.17
CA ARG A 569 -51.45 -5.65 -8.84
C ARG A 569 -51.56 -6.24 -10.24
N HIS A 570 -52.59 -7.04 -10.49
CA HIS A 570 -52.70 -7.81 -11.74
C HIS A 570 -53.89 -7.39 -12.62
N ASN A 571 -54.52 -6.25 -12.29
CA ASN A 571 -55.56 -5.60 -13.08
C ASN A 571 -56.82 -6.46 -13.32
N LEU A 572 -57.31 -7.12 -12.26
CA LEU A 572 -58.44 -8.06 -12.32
C LEU A 572 -59.82 -7.38 -12.13
N PHE A 573 -59.93 -6.08 -12.39
CA PHE A 573 -61.11 -5.22 -12.11
C PHE A 573 -62.38 -5.57 -12.92
N GLY A 574 -62.23 -6.26 -14.05
CA GLY A 574 -63.40 -6.76 -14.80
C GLY A 574 -64.13 -7.92 -14.10
N ALA A 575 -63.44 -8.60 -13.17
CA ALA A 575 -63.97 -9.77 -12.45
C ALA A 575 -64.54 -9.42 -11.06
N ILE A 576 -64.56 -8.13 -10.67
CA ILE A 576 -64.98 -7.68 -9.32
C ILE A 576 -66.30 -6.90 -9.28
N HIS A 577 -66.91 -6.60 -10.44
CA HIS A 577 -68.13 -5.77 -10.51
C HIS A 577 -69.30 -6.40 -9.74
N ASP A 578 -69.39 -7.73 -9.73
CA ASP A 578 -70.46 -8.48 -9.06
C ASP A 578 -70.19 -8.72 -7.57
N THR A 579 -69.07 -8.21 -7.01
CA THR A 579 -68.64 -8.46 -5.63
C THR A 579 -68.37 -7.15 -4.84
N ILE A 580 -68.93 -6.00 -5.23
CA ILE A 580 -68.66 -4.67 -4.62
C ILE A 580 -69.15 -4.56 -3.17
N GLU A 581 -70.36 -5.07 -2.88
CA GLU A 581 -70.88 -5.11 -1.50
C GLU A 581 -70.10 -6.13 -0.66
N ASP A 582 -69.77 -7.33 -1.20
CA ASP A 582 -68.94 -8.34 -0.52
C ASP A 582 -67.55 -7.81 -0.15
N LEU A 583 -67.00 -6.92 -0.98
CA LEU A 583 -65.72 -6.24 -0.73
C LEU A 583 -65.85 -5.15 0.34
N MET A 584 -66.94 -4.36 0.34
CA MET A 584 -67.23 -3.37 1.39
C MET A 584 -67.51 -4.03 2.75
N ASP A 585 -68.14 -5.21 2.75
CA ASP A 585 -68.41 -6.02 3.94
C ASP A 585 -67.14 -6.71 4.46
N LEU A 586 -66.22 -7.10 3.57
CA LEU A 586 -64.92 -7.66 3.96
C LEU A 586 -64.03 -6.60 4.62
N ASP A 587 -63.93 -5.39 4.05
CA ASP A 587 -63.20 -4.24 4.60
C ASP A 587 -63.57 -2.90 3.90
N VAL A 588 -64.35 -2.06 4.58
CA VAL A 588 -64.88 -0.77 4.05
C VAL A 588 -63.77 0.15 3.52
N ASP A 589 -62.66 0.28 4.24
CA ASP A 589 -61.59 1.23 3.89
C ASP A 589 -60.76 0.74 2.69
N GLN A 590 -60.53 -0.57 2.57
CA GLN A 590 -59.80 -1.14 1.42
C GLN A 590 -60.65 -1.15 0.15
N ALA A 591 -61.95 -1.43 0.29
CA ALA A 591 -62.88 -1.38 -0.81
C ALA A 591 -63.05 0.05 -1.36
N ILE A 592 -63.26 1.06 -0.50
CA ILE A 592 -63.33 2.48 -0.90
C ILE A 592 -62.05 2.90 -1.65
N ASN A 593 -60.86 2.55 -1.14
CA ASN A 593 -59.62 2.84 -1.85
C ASN A 593 -59.50 2.15 -3.19
N MET A 594 -60.00 0.92 -3.32
CA MET A 594 -59.94 0.22 -4.59
C MET A 594 -60.85 0.85 -5.65
N PHE A 595 -62.05 1.27 -5.24
CA PHE A 595 -63.00 1.91 -6.14
C PHE A 595 -62.51 3.26 -6.66
N LEU A 596 -61.80 4.00 -5.81
CA LEU A 596 -61.24 5.32 -6.15
C LEU A 596 -60.01 5.26 -7.09
N GLU A 597 -59.60 4.09 -7.59
CA GLU A 597 -58.31 3.93 -8.24
C GLU A 597 -58.37 3.98 -9.77
N LYS A 598 -57.77 5.04 -10.35
CA LYS A 598 -57.58 5.25 -11.80
C LYS A 598 -58.88 5.19 -12.63
N GLU A 599 -60.03 5.55 -12.06
CA GLU A 599 -61.36 5.49 -12.71
C GLU A 599 -61.67 4.10 -13.32
N ARG A 600 -61.01 3.04 -12.82
CA ARG A 600 -61.24 1.67 -13.31
C ARG A 600 -62.64 1.18 -12.97
N VAL A 601 -63.21 1.71 -11.90
CA VAL A 601 -64.63 1.67 -11.56
C VAL A 601 -65.14 3.12 -11.56
N PRO A 602 -66.07 3.52 -12.44
CA PRO A 602 -66.50 4.92 -12.56
C PRO A 602 -67.15 5.46 -11.28
N SER A 603 -66.84 6.71 -10.90
CA SER A 603 -67.31 7.33 -9.64
C SER A 603 -68.83 7.46 -9.58
N GLU A 604 -69.50 7.55 -10.73
CA GLU A 604 -70.95 7.57 -10.89
C GLU A 604 -71.56 6.21 -10.55
N VAL A 605 -70.86 5.11 -10.85
CA VAL A 605 -71.30 3.75 -10.52
C VAL A 605 -71.20 3.52 -9.02
N VAL A 606 -70.14 4.03 -8.37
CA VAL A 606 -69.94 3.91 -6.93
C VAL A 606 -70.90 4.81 -6.14
N VAL A 607 -71.07 6.08 -6.55
CA VAL A 607 -71.99 7.02 -5.88
C VAL A 607 -73.45 6.62 -6.08
N SER A 608 -73.84 6.04 -7.23
CA SER A 608 -75.21 5.53 -7.45
C SER A 608 -75.54 4.30 -6.59
N HIS A 609 -74.58 3.38 -6.39
CA HIS A 609 -74.76 2.24 -5.48
C HIS A 609 -74.70 2.65 -3.99
N LEU A 610 -74.06 3.79 -3.63
CA LEU A 610 -73.91 4.27 -2.24
C LEU A 610 -74.84 5.43 -1.82
N GLN A 611 -75.67 5.97 -2.73
CA GLN A 611 -76.52 7.17 -2.50
C GLN A 611 -77.50 7.06 -1.33
N ASN A 612 -77.91 5.83 -0.99
CA ASN A 612 -78.87 5.59 0.09
C ASN A 612 -78.23 5.58 1.50
N ASN A 613 -76.91 5.78 1.64
CA ASN A 613 -76.20 5.80 2.92
C ASN A 613 -75.29 7.04 3.08
N GLN A 614 -75.78 8.08 3.77
CA GLN A 614 -75.05 9.36 3.95
C GLN A 614 -73.72 9.24 4.71
N HIS A 615 -73.54 8.18 5.51
CA HIS A 615 -72.30 7.95 6.24
C HIS A 615 -71.22 7.32 5.36
N TYR A 616 -71.55 6.29 4.56
CA TYR A 616 -70.63 5.75 3.55
C TYR A 616 -70.37 6.74 2.42
N LEU A 617 -71.34 7.62 2.12
CA LEU A 617 -71.16 8.73 1.20
C LEU A 617 -70.19 9.79 1.74
N TYR A 618 -70.30 10.19 3.03
CA TYR A 618 -69.32 11.06 3.69
C TYR A 618 -67.92 10.44 3.66
N LEU A 619 -67.78 9.15 4.01
CA LEU A 619 -66.48 8.46 4.04
C LEU A 619 -65.88 8.33 2.64
N TYR A 620 -66.70 8.01 1.63
CA TYR A 620 -66.26 7.96 0.23
C TYR A 620 -65.91 9.34 -0.32
N LEU A 621 -66.67 10.40 -0.01
CA LEU A 621 -66.39 11.77 -0.48
C LEU A 621 -65.20 12.43 0.25
N ASP A 622 -65.03 12.19 1.56
CA ASP A 622 -63.83 12.58 2.33
C ASP A 622 -62.59 11.83 1.81
N ALA A 623 -62.75 10.57 1.37
CA ALA A 623 -61.69 9.81 0.71
C ALA A 623 -61.43 10.26 -0.74
N LEU A 624 -62.48 10.64 -1.49
CA LEU A 624 -62.39 11.16 -2.87
C LEU A 624 -61.69 12.52 -2.90
N ASP A 625 -62.03 13.44 -1.99
CA ASP A 625 -61.36 14.74 -1.84
C ASP A 625 -59.88 14.59 -1.52
N LYS A 626 -59.52 13.62 -0.67
CA LYS A 626 -58.11 13.32 -0.37
C LYS A 626 -57.35 12.76 -1.56
N ARG A 627 -58.02 12.18 -2.55
CA ARG A 627 -57.37 11.33 -3.57
C ARG A 627 -57.41 11.90 -5.00
N ASP A 628 -58.44 12.64 -5.38
CA ASP A 628 -58.62 13.15 -6.75
C ASP A 628 -58.06 14.58 -6.93
N VAL A 629 -57.10 14.73 -7.85
CA VAL A 629 -56.43 16.02 -8.17
C VAL A 629 -57.04 16.67 -9.43
N ARG A 630 -57.91 15.95 -10.17
CA ARG A 630 -58.60 16.43 -11.38
C ARG A 630 -59.97 17.06 -11.05
N GLU A 631 -60.56 17.79 -12.00
CA GLU A 631 -61.74 18.67 -11.80
C GLU A 631 -62.99 18.01 -11.18
N SER A 632 -63.09 16.67 -11.20
CA SER A 632 -64.25 15.91 -10.74
C SER A 632 -64.47 15.98 -9.22
N GLY A 633 -63.42 15.85 -8.40
CA GLY A 633 -63.51 16.03 -6.94
C GLY A 633 -63.79 17.48 -6.51
N ARG A 634 -63.29 18.45 -7.29
CA ARG A 634 -63.41 19.89 -7.00
C ARG A 634 -64.84 20.42 -7.09
N LYS A 635 -65.69 19.73 -7.85
CA LYS A 635 -67.13 19.99 -7.95
C LYS A 635 -67.86 19.85 -6.62
N TYR A 636 -67.28 19.13 -5.65
CA TYR A 636 -67.89 18.83 -4.36
C TYR A 636 -67.25 19.57 -3.17
N HIS A 637 -66.22 20.42 -3.37
CA HIS A 637 -65.52 21.13 -2.27
C HIS A 637 -66.40 22.13 -1.50
N GLY A 638 -67.37 22.76 -2.18
CA GLY A 638 -68.35 23.61 -1.50
C GLY A 638 -69.24 22.81 -0.55
N LEU A 639 -69.64 21.60 -0.95
CA LEU A 639 -70.39 20.66 -0.11
C LEU A 639 -69.51 20.13 1.04
N LEU A 640 -68.21 19.95 0.80
CA LEU A 640 -67.26 19.45 1.78
C LEU A 640 -66.91 20.47 2.89
N VAL A 641 -66.85 21.78 2.59
CA VAL A 641 -66.67 22.83 3.63
C VAL A 641 -67.83 22.80 4.63
N GLN A 642 -69.05 22.58 4.13
CA GLN A 642 -70.24 22.43 4.97
C GLN A 642 -70.19 21.12 5.79
N LEU A 643 -69.89 19.98 5.13
CA LEU A 643 -69.77 18.69 5.80
C LEU A 643 -68.62 18.66 6.84
N TYR A 644 -67.53 19.41 6.66
CA TYR A 644 -66.47 19.55 7.67
C TYR A 644 -66.85 20.48 8.82
N ALA A 645 -67.59 21.56 8.54
CA ALA A 645 -68.13 22.40 9.61
C ALA A 645 -69.14 21.64 10.48
N ASP A 646 -69.86 20.66 9.92
CA ASP A 646 -70.91 19.88 10.59
C ASP A 646 -70.38 18.59 11.25
N PHE A 647 -69.44 17.87 10.62
CA PHE A 647 -68.97 16.56 11.08
C PHE A 647 -67.49 16.52 11.54
N ALA A 648 -66.64 17.52 11.27
CA ALA A 648 -65.21 17.54 11.69
C ALA A 648 -64.50 18.92 11.68
N ARG A 649 -64.65 19.72 12.76
CA ARG A 649 -64.06 21.08 12.91
C ARG A 649 -62.53 21.12 12.90
N ASP A 650 -61.90 20.14 13.53
CA ASP A 650 -60.44 19.97 13.62
C ASP A 650 -59.77 19.84 12.24
N LYS A 651 -60.51 19.37 11.23
CA LYS A 651 -60.02 19.20 9.86
C LYS A 651 -60.16 20.45 8.99
N LEU A 652 -60.82 21.50 9.50
CA LEU A 652 -61.12 22.72 8.75
C LEU A 652 -59.86 23.55 8.46
N LEU A 653 -59.06 23.88 9.49
CA LEU A 653 -57.82 24.66 9.30
C LEU A 653 -56.85 23.94 8.35
N PRO A 654 -56.54 22.64 8.54
CA PRO A 654 -55.73 21.88 7.59
C PRO A 654 -56.30 21.88 6.16
N PHE A 655 -57.63 21.83 6.00
CA PHE A 655 -58.28 21.88 4.68
C PHE A 655 -58.15 23.27 4.02
N LEU A 656 -58.32 24.34 4.79
CA LEU A 656 -58.08 25.72 4.35
C LEU A 656 -56.61 25.99 4.00
N ARG A 657 -55.67 25.25 4.62
CA ARG A 657 -54.27 25.32 4.20
C ARG A 657 -53.98 24.58 2.88
N ARG A 658 -54.82 23.60 2.53
CA ARG A 658 -54.60 22.64 1.45
C ARG A 658 -55.32 22.98 0.14
N SER A 659 -56.51 23.57 0.18
CA SER A 659 -57.36 23.81 -1.00
C SER A 659 -57.41 25.29 -1.38
N ASP A 660 -57.53 25.60 -2.67
CA ASP A 660 -57.63 26.98 -3.18
C ASP A 660 -58.95 27.25 -3.95
N GLN A 661 -59.80 26.22 -4.11
CA GLN A 661 -61.05 26.27 -4.90
C GLN A 661 -62.31 26.30 -4.05
N TYR A 662 -62.23 26.95 -2.90
CA TYR A 662 -63.38 27.36 -2.11
C TYR A 662 -63.46 28.90 -2.08
N PRO A 663 -64.63 29.50 -1.89
CA PRO A 663 -64.73 30.97 -1.86
C PRO A 663 -64.08 31.52 -0.57
N ILE A 664 -62.86 32.07 -0.67
CA ILE A 664 -62.01 32.53 0.47
C ILE A 664 -62.74 33.55 1.34
N GLN A 665 -63.53 34.44 0.75
CA GLN A 665 -64.33 35.39 1.50
C GLN A 665 -65.45 34.69 2.28
N GLN A 666 -66.14 33.68 1.71
CA GLN A 666 -67.15 32.91 2.45
C GLN A 666 -66.51 32.08 3.57
N ALA A 667 -65.31 31.55 3.36
CA ALA A 667 -64.56 30.85 4.40
C ALA A 667 -64.10 31.81 5.52
N LEU A 668 -63.64 33.02 5.17
CA LEU A 668 -63.27 34.06 6.14
C LEU A 668 -64.50 34.57 6.90
N ASP A 669 -65.65 34.74 6.24
CA ASP A 669 -66.91 35.15 6.86
C ASP A 669 -67.43 34.06 7.84
N ILE A 670 -67.35 32.78 7.46
CA ILE A 670 -67.66 31.62 8.33
C ILE A 670 -66.71 31.58 9.55
N CYS A 671 -65.43 31.94 9.37
CA CYS A 671 -64.43 31.95 10.45
C CYS A 671 -64.50 33.21 11.34
N GLN A 672 -64.84 34.38 10.78
CA GLN A 672 -65.03 35.63 11.52
C GLN A 672 -66.31 35.61 12.35
N GLN A 673 -67.42 35.09 11.81
CA GLN A 673 -68.67 34.92 12.56
C GLN A 673 -68.53 33.95 13.75
N ARG A 674 -67.52 33.07 13.72
CA ARG A 674 -67.28 32.04 14.75
C ARG A 674 -66.00 32.27 15.58
N CYS A 675 -65.30 33.40 15.36
CA CYS A 675 -64.08 33.83 16.07
C CYS A 675 -62.91 32.82 16.05
N PHE A 676 -62.48 32.38 14.87
CA PHE A 676 -61.39 31.41 14.69
C PHE A 676 -60.03 32.09 14.37
N TYR A 677 -59.30 32.54 15.40
CA TYR A 677 -58.07 33.37 15.27
C TYR A 677 -56.85 32.68 14.60
N PRO A 678 -56.51 31.40 14.86
CA PRO A 678 -55.40 30.72 14.18
C PRO A 678 -55.59 30.56 12.66
N GLU A 679 -56.84 30.33 12.24
CA GLU A 679 -57.30 30.30 10.86
C GLU A 679 -57.22 31.69 10.23
N MET A 680 -57.51 32.75 11.00
CA MET A 680 -57.36 34.13 10.57
C MET A 680 -55.89 34.52 10.36
N VAL A 681 -54.98 34.18 11.28
CA VAL A 681 -53.53 34.46 11.13
C VAL A 681 -52.96 33.77 9.88
N TYR A 682 -53.42 32.54 9.59
CA TYR A 682 -53.04 31.83 8.37
C TYR A 682 -53.61 32.48 7.10
N LEU A 683 -54.89 32.84 7.09
CA LEU A 683 -55.54 33.50 5.95
C LEU A 683 -54.95 34.90 5.68
N LEU A 684 -54.56 35.65 6.72
CA LEU A 684 -53.91 36.97 6.61
C LEU A 684 -52.45 36.88 6.12
N GLY A 685 -51.69 35.88 6.58
CA GLY A 685 -50.35 35.58 6.06
C GLY A 685 -50.36 35.21 4.56
N ARG A 686 -51.39 34.48 4.10
CA ARG A 686 -51.60 34.13 2.69
C ARG A 686 -52.02 35.32 1.81
N ILE A 687 -52.63 36.35 2.41
CA ILE A 687 -53.01 37.60 1.72
C ILE A 687 -51.80 38.56 1.62
N GLY A 688 -50.67 38.23 2.27
CA GLY A 688 -49.39 38.96 2.15
C GLY A 688 -49.21 40.09 3.17
N ASN A 689 -50.05 40.16 4.21
CA ASN A 689 -49.96 41.20 5.24
C ASN A 689 -49.11 40.75 6.44
N THR A 690 -47.80 40.52 6.24
CA THR A 690 -46.89 39.93 7.26
C THR A 690 -46.66 40.82 8.48
N LYS A 691 -46.75 42.15 8.32
CA LYS A 691 -46.70 43.09 9.45
C LYS A 691 -47.94 42.97 10.34
N GLU A 692 -49.13 42.87 9.75
CA GLU A 692 -50.37 42.70 10.52
C GLU A 692 -50.43 41.31 11.19
N ALA A 693 -49.84 40.29 10.57
CA ALA A 693 -49.67 38.96 11.16
C ALA A 693 -48.67 38.97 12.34
N LEU A 694 -47.51 39.62 12.22
CA LEU A 694 -46.56 39.76 13.33
C LEU A 694 -47.16 40.61 14.47
N VAL A 695 -47.99 41.60 14.15
CA VAL A 695 -48.75 42.39 15.12
C VAL A 695 -49.80 41.52 15.84
N LEU A 696 -50.56 40.68 15.12
CA LEU A 696 -51.49 39.73 15.74
C LEU A 696 -50.77 38.74 16.67
N ILE A 697 -49.58 38.27 16.29
CA ILE A 697 -48.77 37.36 17.13
C ILE A 697 -48.21 38.08 18.36
N THR A 698 -47.71 39.31 18.20
CA THR A 698 -47.02 40.04 19.28
C THR A 698 -47.95 40.84 20.19
N GLN A 699 -49.15 41.24 19.74
CA GLN A 699 -50.12 42.04 20.50
C GLN A 699 -51.33 41.23 20.98
N GLU A 700 -51.99 40.46 20.11
CA GLU A 700 -53.21 39.70 20.47
C GLU A 700 -52.89 38.32 21.06
N LEU A 701 -51.85 37.64 20.55
CA LEU A 701 -51.40 36.34 21.06
C LEU A 701 -50.30 36.45 22.13
N SER A 702 -49.55 37.57 22.16
CA SER A 702 -48.45 37.85 23.12
C SER A 702 -47.39 36.73 23.24
N ASP A 703 -47.11 36.00 22.16
CA ASP A 703 -46.21 34.83 22.15
C ASP A 703 -44.85 35.16 21.51
N ILE A 704 -43.81 35.34 22.33
CA ILE A 704 -42.45 35.68 21.87
C ILE A 704 -41.67 34.48 21.32
N GLU A 705 -42.01 33.25 21.73
CA GLU A 705 -41.36 32.05 21.18
C GLU A 705 -41.84 31.81 19.76
N GLN A 706 -43.13 32.01 19.50
CA GLN A 706 -43.70 31.98 18.15
C GLN A 706 -43.15 33.12 17.28
N ALA A 707 -42.89 34.30 17.85
CA ALA A 707 -42.24 35.39 17.13
C ALA A 707 -40.77 35.08 16.77
N ILE A 708 -39.99 34.49 17.69
CA ILE A 708 -38.61 34.05 17.41
C ILE A 708 -38.59 32.92 16.38
N ALA A 709 -39.53 31.98 16.44
CA ALA A 709 -39.67 30.92 15.45
C ALA A 709 -40.05 31.49 14.07
N PHE A 710 -40.98 32.45 14.02
CA PHE A 710 -41.36 33.15 12.79
C PHE A 710 -40.17 33.92 12.18
N CYS A 711 -39.37 34.63 13.00
CA CYS A 711 -38.14 35.29 12.52
C CYS A 711 -37.07 34.29 12.05
N LYS A 712 -36.95 33.11 12.69
CA LYS A 712 -36.04 32.03 12.26
C LYS A 712 -36.47 31.40 10.94
N GLU A 713 -37.77 31.16 10.73
CA GLU A 713 -38.30 30.54 9.53
C GLU A 713 -38.16 31.43 8.29
N HIS A 714 -38.19 32.76 8.49
CA HIS A 714 -38.09 33.73 7.42
C HIS A 714 -36.66 34.24 7.14
N ASP A 715 -35.66 33.91 7.98
CA ASP A 715 -34.22 34.27 7.86
C ASP A 715 -33.96 35.73 7.44
N ASP A 716 -34.76 36.66 7.98
CA ASP A 716 -34.75 38.08 7.59
C ASP A 716 -34.20 38.96 8.72
N MET A 717 -33.10 39.67 8.44
CA MET A 717 -32.50 40.60 9.39
C MET A 717 -33.41 41.78 9.75
N GLU A 718 -34.34 42.22 8.89
CA GLU A 718 -35.30 43.27 9.22
C GLU A 718 -36.35 42.81 10.24
N LEU A 719 -36.81 41.55 10.15
CA LEU A 719 -37.70 40.96 11.16
C LEU A 719 -36.98 40.76 12.51
N TRP A 720 -35.69 40.41 12.50
CA TRP A 720 -34.87 40.39 13.72
C TRP A 720 -34.68 41.79 14.31
N GLU A 721 -34.52 42.81 13.47
CA GLU A 721 -34.41 44.20 13.88
C GLU A 721 -35.73 44.71 14.49
N ASP A 722 -36.89 44.41 13.87
CA ASP A 722 -38.22 44.75 14.37
C ASP A 722 -38.54 44.06 15.71
N LEU A 723 -38.12 42.80 15.86
CA LEU A 723 -38.26 42.04 17.11
C LEU A 723 -37.34 42.60 18.22
N ILE A 724 -36.11 42.98 17.89
CA ILE A 724 -35.18 43.65 18.81
C ILE A 724 -35.80 44.98 19.23
N GLN A 725 -36.27 45.81 18.29
CA GLN A 725 -36.87 47.12 18.56
C GLN A 725 -38.12 47.02 19.45
N TYR A 726 -38.99 46.03 19.22
CA TYR A 726 -40.16 45.75 20.05
C TYR A 726 -39.78 45.29 21.46
N SER A 727 -38.62 44.66 21.63
CA SER A 727 -38.16 44.13 22.91
C SER A 727 -37.41 45.16 23.77
N LEU A 728 -36.91 46.26 23.19
CA LEU A 728 -36.09 47.26 23.89
C LEU A 728 -36.78 47.98 25.05
N ASN A 729 -38.12 48.06 25.05
CA ASN A 729 -38.91 48.68 26.13
C ASN A 729 -39.50 47.67 27.13
N LYS A 730 -39.13 46.38 27.04
CA LYS A 730 -39.66 45.28 27.87
C LYS A 730 -38.53 44.49 28.56
N PRO A 731 -38.25 44.74 29.85
CA PRO A 731 -37.11 44.16 30.55
C PRO A 731 -37.05 42.62 30.59
N ASP A 732 -38.22 41.97 30.68
CA ASP A 732 -38.31 40.50 30.71
C ASP A 732 -37.92 39.87 29.36
N PHE A 733 -38.23 40.57 28.25
CA PHE A 733 -37.94 40.10 26.90
C PHE A 733 -36.46 40.27 26.56
N ILE A 734 -35.84 41.37 27.02
CA ILE A 734 -34.39 41.59 26.91
C ILE A 734 -33.63 40.47 27.64
N THR A 735 -34.12 40.07 28.81
CA THR A 735 -33.51 38.98 29.61
C THR A 735 -33.53 37.66 28.85
N PHE A 736 -34.65 37.33 28.21
CA PHE A 736 -34.80 36.10 27.43
C PHE A 736 -33.93 36.10 26.16
N LEU A 737 -33.87 37.24 25.46
CA LEU A 737 -32.99 37.43 24.30
C LEU A 737 -31.49 37.28 24.66
N LEU A 738 -31.03 37.91 25.74
CA LEU A 738 -29.62 37.83 26.19
C LEU A 738 -29.16 36.40 26.49
N GLN A 739 -30.06 35.49 26.88
CA GLN A 739 -29.75 34.10 27.17
C GLN A 739 -29.65 33.19 25.94
N LYS A 740 -30.19 33.62 24.79
CA LYS A 740 -30.37 32.78 23.59
C LYS A 740 -29.73 33.34 22.33
N ILE A 741 -29.35 34.62 22.32
CA ILE A 741 -28.83 35.32 21.12
C ILE A 741 -27.34 35.07 20.85
N GLY A 742 -26.54 34.77 21.89
CA GLY A 742 -25.07 34.69 21.80
C GLY A 742 -24.51 33.65 20.84
N THR A 743 -25.35 32.72 20.37
CA THR A 743 -25.01 31.71 19.36
C THR A 743 -25.35 32.11 17.92
N TYR A 744 -26.19 33.15 17.71
CA TYR A 744 -26.77 33.46 16.39
C TYR A 744 -26.51 34.89 15.90
N VAL A 745 -26.32 35.87 16.80
CA VAL A 745 -26.08 37.28 16.44
C VAL A 745 -24.99 37.85 17.36
N ASP A 746 -24.16 38.76 16.85
CA ASP A 746 -23.14 39.45 17.66
C ASP A 746 -23.81 40.13 18.87
N PRO A 747 -23.53 39.70 20.10
CA PRO A 747 -24.18 40.23 21.30
C PRO A 747 -23.92 41.73 21.49
N ARG A 748 -22.88 42.30 20.84
CA ARG A 748 -22.60 43.74 20.86
C ARG A 748 -23.73 44.57 20.25
N ILE A 749 -24.50 44.02 19.31
CA ILE A 749 -25.61 44.74 18.64
C ILE A 749 -26.75 45.00 19.63
N LEU A 750 -27.12 43.98 20.42
CA LEU A 750 -28.14 44.07 21.45
C LEU A 750 -27.65 44.93 22.63
N VAL A 751 -26.44 44.70 23.11
CA VAL A 751 -25.89 45.40 24.30
C VAL A 751 -25.68 46.90 24.06
N LYS A 752 -25.30 47.32 22.83
CA LYS A 752 -25.15 48.75 22.49
C LYS A 752 -26.45 49.54 22.46
N ARG A 753 -27.60 48.88 22.33
CA ARG A 753 -28.92 49.52 22.16
C ARG A 753 -29.72 49.59 23.45
N ILE A 754 -29.23 49.01 24.54
CA ILE A 754 -29.83 49.12 25.88
C ILE A 754 -29.52 50.52 26.44
N GLU A 755 -30.55 51.27 26.82
CA GLU A 755 -30.40 52.63 27.37
C GLU A 755 -29.80 52.63 28.78
N SER A 756 -28.96 53.64 29.06
CA SER A 756 -28.30 53.79 30.37
C SER A 756 -29.32 54.20 31.44
N GLY A 757 -29.53 53.33 32.44
CA GLY A 757 -30.49 53.53 33.54
C GLY A 757 -31.69 52.57 33.54
N LEU A 758 -31.82 51.69 32.53
CA LEU A 758 -32.88 50.68 32.44
C LEU A 758 -32.64 49.51 33.42
N GLU A 759 -33.59 49.22 34.32
CA GLU A 759 -33.54 48.06 35.22
C GLU A 759 -33.93 46.77 34.46
N ILE A 760 -32.96 45.86 34.28
CA ILE A 760 -33.18 44.56 33.63
C ILE A 760 -33.07 43.43 34.68
N PRO A 761 -34.13 42.63 34.91
CA PRO A 761 -34.12 41.52 35.85
C PRO A 761 -33.05 40.47 35.51
N GLY A 762 -32.25 40.07 36.49
CA GLY A 762 -31.26 39.00 36.29
C GLY A 762 -30.14 39.33 35.29
N LEU A 763 -29.97 40.60 34.90
CA LEU A 763 -28.99 41.06 33.90
C LEU A 763 -27.59 40.53 34.17
N LYS A 764 -27.14 40.54 35.43
CA LYS A 764 -25.84 40.01 35.84
C LYS A 764 -25.67 38.55 35.41
N ASN A 765 -26.67 37.70 35.63
CA ASN A 765 -26.59 36.27 35.31
C ASN A 765 -26.65 36.04 33.78
N SER A 766 -27.50 36.79 33.07
CA SER A 766 -27.60 36.70 31.61
C SER A 766 -26.32 37.17 30.91
N LEU A 767 -25.69 38.26 31.40
CA LEU A 767 -24.41 38.74 30.89
C LEU A 767 -23.25 37.80 31.22
N VAL A 768 -23.21 37.23 32.43
CA VAL A 768 -22.19 36.24 32.82
C VAL A 768 -22.25 35.02 31.91
N LYS A 769 -23.44 34.49 31.66
CA LYS A 769 -23.63 33.33 30.78
C LYS A 769 -23.20 33.65 29.35
N MET A 770 -23.67 34.76 28.79
CA MET A 770 -23.30 35.22 27.46
C MET A 770 -21.78 35.41 27.32
N MET A 771 -21.12 36.01 28.32
CA MET A 771 -19.67 36.19 28.33
C MET A 771 -18.92 34.86 28.50
N GLN A 772 -19.42 33.92 29.30
CA GLN A 772 -18.83 32.58 29.45
C GLN A 772 -18.87 31.81 28.13
N ASP A 773 -20.04 31.78 27.47
CA ASP A 773 -20.24 31.09 26.20
C ASP A 773 -19.32 31.68 25.11
N TYR A 774 -19.19 33.00 25.06
CA TYR A 774 -18.29 33.69 24.12
C TYR A 774 -16.80 33.53 24.47
N ASN A 775 -16.43 33.57 25.75
CA ASN A 775 -15.03 33.43 26.20
C ASN A 775 -14.51 32.00 25.99
N LEU A 776 -15.37 30.98 26.14
CA LEU A 776 -15.02 29.60 25.82
C LEU A 776 -14.66 29.47 24.32
N GLN A 777 -15.43 30.10 23.44
CA GLN A 777 -15.19 30.10 22.01
C GLN A 777 -13.85 30.78 21.65
N VAL A 778 -13.56 31.93 22.26
CA VAL A 778 -12.29 32.65 22.05
C VAL A 778 -11.09 31.85 22.60
N SER A 779 -11.21 31.27 23.80
CA SER A 779 -10.14 30.51 24.44
C SER A 779 -9.71 29.28 23.64
N VAL A 780 -10.68 28.55 23.07
CA VAL A 780 -10.40 27.41 22.19
C VAL A 780 -9.68 27.85 20.92
N GLN A 781 -10.14 28.94 20.29
CA GLN A 781 -9.50 29.48 19.09
C GLN A 781 -8.07 29.97 19.35
N GLU A 782 -7.83 30.64 20.48
CA GLU A 782 -6.49 31.10 20.86
C GLU A 782 -5.54 29.95 21.21
N GLY A 783 -6.04 28.91 21.91
CA GLY A 783 -5.26 27.72 22.26
C GLY A 783 -4.77 26.97 21.03
N CYS A 784 -5.67 26.70 20.09
CA CYS A 784 -5.32 26.06 18.80
C CYS A 784 -4.33 26.90 18.00
N LYS A 785 -4.53 28.22 17.94
CA LYS A 785 -3.63 29.14 17.24
C LYS A 785 -2.22 29.13 17.82
N LYS A 786 -2.07 29.16 19.16
CA LYS A 786 -0.75 29.17 19.83
C LYS A 786 0.06 27.90 19.56
N ILE A 787 -0.59 26.73 19.64
CA ILE A 787 0.06 25.44 19.39
C ILE A 787 0.55 25.35 17.95
N LEU A 788 -0.33 25.67 16.98
CA LEU A 788 0.02 25.65 15.55
C LEU A 788 1.17 26.59 15.20
N VAL A 789 1.16 27.81 15.75
CA VAL A 789 2.22 28.78 15.50
C VAL A 789 3.54 28.32 16.09
N SER A 790 3.54 27.75 17.30
CA SER A 790 4.75 27.23 17.94
C SER A 790 5.37 26.06 17.16
N ASP A 791 4.55 25.10 16.75
CA ASP A 791 5.03 23.93 15.99
C ASP A 791 5.57 24.33 14.61
N TYR A 792 4.90 25.28 13.95
CA TYR A 792 5.38 25.85 12.69
C TYR A 792 6.78 26.45 12.83
N PHE A 793 7.01 27.31 13.83
CA PHE A 793 8.31 27.96 14.00
C PHE A 793 9.41 26.97 14.40
N ASN A 794 9.12 26.00 15.27
CA ASN A 794 10.08 24.97 15.67
C ASN A 794 10.52 24.09 14.47
N LEU A 795 9.57 23.66 13.65
CA LEU A 795 9.87 22.85 12.45
C LEU A 795 10.58 23.66 11.38
N HIS A 796 10.18 24.92 11.19
CA HIS A 796 10.80 25.82 10.23
C HIS A 796 12.24 26.18 10.61
N GLU A 797 12.51 26.48 11.89
CA GLU A 797 13.87 26.75 12.39
C GLU A 797 14.78 25.54 12.21
N LYS A 798 14.27 24.32 12.51
CA LYS A 798 15.00 23.07 12.27
C LYS A 798 15.34 22.89 10.79
N LEU A 799 14.38 23.11 9.89
CA LEU A 799 14.57 23.04 8.44
C LEU A 799 15.59 24.06 7.95
N VAL A 800 15.45 25.33 8.33
CA VAL A 800 16.38 26.42 7.95
C VAL A 800 17.79 26.11 8.45
N SER A 801 17.94 25.61 9.68
CA SER A 801 19.26 25.22 10.22
C SER A 801 19.92 24.07 9.44
N ILE A 802 19.12 23.16 8.88
CA ILE A 802 19.61 22.04 8.06
C ILE A 802 19.97 22.53 6.66
N GLN A 803 19.15 23.39 6.06
CA GLN A 803 19.36 23.95 4.73
C GLN A 803 20.54 24.93 4.67
N GLN A 804 20.85 25.63 5.77
CA GLN A 804 21.98 26.56 5.87
C GLN A 804 23.32 25.88 6.15
N ARG A 805 23.36 24.56 6.38
CA ARG A 805 24.62 23.83 6.57
C ARG A 805 25.31 23.63 5.22
N GLY A 806 26.57 24.02 5.13
CA GLY A 806 27.42 23.69 3.98
C GLY A 806 27.63 22.18 3.87
N ILE A 807 27.59 21.66 2.64
CA ILE A 807 27.89 20.27 2.31
C ILE A 807 29.34 20.21 1.83
N ALA A 808 30.17 19.40 2.49
CA ALA A 808 31.58 19.23 2.11
C ALA A 808 31.71 18.21 0.96
N ILE A 809 32.49 18.58 -0.05
CA ILE A 809 32.82 17.79 -1.26
C ILE A 809 34.31 17.49 -1.19
N ASP A 810 34.72 16.24 -1.40
CA ASP A 810 36.13 15.84 -1.47
C ASP A 810 36.59 15.64 -2.92
N ASP A 811 37.91 15.54 -3.14
CA ASP A 811 38.53 15.36 -4.46
C ASP A 811 38.30 13.96 -5.08
N GLU A 812 37.67 13.08 -4.31
CA GLU A 812 37.32 11.70 -4.67
C GLU A 812 35.88 11.61 -5.18
N GLN A 813 35.02 12.57 -4.81
CA GLN A 813 33.63 12.59 -5.21
C GLN A 813 33.50 12.67 -6.74
N VAL A 814 32.85 11.65 -7.28
CA VAL A 814 32.53 11.54 -8.70
C VAL A 814 31.07 11.86 -8.93
N CYS A 815 30.78 12.39 -10.11
CA CYS A 815 29.42 12.61 -10.52
C CYS A 815 28.68 11.28 -10.61
N GLY A 816 27.52 11.19 -9.95
CA GLY A 816 26.68 9.98 -9.95
C GLY A 816 26.17 9.54 -11.32
N ALA A 817 26.26 10.39 -12.35
CA ALA A 817 25.78 10.08 -13.70
C ALA A 817 26.89 9.85 -14.76
N CYS A 818 28.07 10.48 -14.63
CA CYS A 818 29.16 10.33 -15.59
C CYS A 818 30.44 9.71 -14.99
N HIS A 819 30.47 9.54 -13.66
CA HIS A 819 31.60 9.02 -12.89
C HIS A 819 32.93 9.79 -13.07
N ARG A 820 32.90 11.00 -13.65
CA ARG A 820 34.05 11.91 -13.66
C ARG A 820 34.11 12.66 -12.33
N LYS A 821 35.32 13.09 -11.95
CA LYS A 821 35.52 13.87 -10.73
C LYS A 821 34.69 15.16 -10.75
N ILE A 822 34.02 15.44 -9.65
CA ILE A 822 33.26 16.68 -9.43
C ILE A 822 34.22 17.86 -9.31
N ILE A 823 35.35 17.65 -8.62
CA ILE A 823 36.41 18.63 -8.48
C ILE A 823 37.50 18.34 -9.51
N VAL A 824 37.67 19.25 -10.48
CA VAL A 824 38.70 19.19 -11.52
C VAL A 824 39.69 20.35 -11.35
N LYS A 825 40.99 20.04 -11.49
CA LYS A 825 42.08 21.03 -11.31
C LYS A 825 42.20 22.03 -12.46
N ASP A 826 41.65 21.68 -13.62
CA ASP A 826 41.65 22.52 -14.82
C ASP A 826 40.30 23.21 -14.97
N LEU A 827 40.29 24.53 -14.79
CA LEU A 827 39.09 25.38 -14.85
C LEU A 827 38.42 25.38 -16.23
N SER A 828 39.13 24.97 -17.30
CA SER A 828 38.54 24.85 -18.64
C SER A 828 37.59 23.65 -18.79
N HIS A 829 37.66 22.69 -17.87
CA HIS A 829 36.83 21.49 -17.82
C HIS A 829 35.89 21.49 -16.60
N ALA A 830 35.81 22.61 -15.86
CA ALA A 830 35.00 22.72 -14.67
C ALA A 830 33.53 23.00 -15.03
N SER A 831 32.67 22.01 -14.81
CA SER A 831 31.22 22.15 -14.92
C SER A 831 30.64 22.62 -13.59
N ASN A 832 29.52 23.35 -13.62
CA ASN A 832 28.76 23.64 -12.41
C ASN A 832 28.35 22.34 -11.70
N VAL A 833 28.18 22.39 -10.39
CA VAL A 833 27.94 21.19 -9.57
C VAL A 833 26.63 21.33 -8.82
N VAL A 834 25.79 20.31 -8.91
CA VAL A 834 24.55 20.20 -8.15
C VAL A 834 24.74 19.13 -7.08
N LEU A 835 24.53 19.51 -5.82
CA LEU A 835 24.55 18.61 -4.68
C LEU A 835 23.16 18.46 -4.09
N PHE A 836 22.73 17.21 -3.96
CA PHE A 836 21.51 16.88 -3.26
C PHE A 836 21.76 16.71 -1.77
N TYR A 837 20.72 16.90 -0.96
CA TYR A 837 20.77 16.69 0.49
C TYR A 837 21.16 15.26 0.89
N CYS A 838 21.01 14.28 -0.01
CA CYS A 838 21.51 12.91 0.15
C CYS A 838 23.03 12.77 -0.11
N LYS A 839 23.75 13.89 -0.34
CA LYS A 839 25.18 13.99 -0.67
C LYS A 839 25.60 13.42 -2.03
N HIS A 840 24.66 13.04 -2.88
CA HIS A 840 24.97 12.76 -4.27
C HIS A 840 25.28 14.07 -5.01
N SER A 841 26.43 14.06 -5.67
CA SER A 841 26.97 15.19 -6.41
C SER A 841 26.89 14.87 -7.90
N PHE A 842 26.45 15.83 -8.69
CA PHE A 842 26.39 15.70 -10.15
C PHE A 842 26.99 16.94 -10.79
N HIS A 843 27.66 16.80 -11.94
CA HIS A 843 27.82 17.96 -12.81
C HIS A 843 26.42 18.44 -13.21
N GLU A 844 26.22 19.75 -13.36
CA GLU A 844 24.95 20.33 -13.81
C GLU A 844 24.56 19.76 -15.18
N GLU A 845 25.53 19.63 -16.08
CA GLU A 845 25.42 18.93 -17.37
C GLU A 845 25.17 17.42 -17.25
N CYS A 846 25.29 16.86 -16.05
CA CYS A 846 25.07 15.45 -15.70
C CYS A 846 23.82 15.23 -14.83
N LEU A 847 22.94 16.24 -14.70
CA LEU A 847 21.51 16.04 -14.40
C LEU A 847 20.59 16.20 -15.62
N PRO A 848 19.66 15.27 -15.86
CA PRO A 848 18.73 15.37 -16.98
C PRO A 848 17.83 16.59 -16.73
N THR A 849 17.82 17.53 -17.66
CA THR A 849 17.18 18.84 -17.47
C THR A 849 15.84 18.95 -18.18
N LEU A 850 15.43 17.97 -19.00
CA LEU A 850 14.31 18.19 -19.94
C LEU A 850 13.30 17.04 -20.07
N ASP A 851 13.70 15.83 -20.49
CA ASP A 851 12.73 14.74 -20.77
C ASP A 851 13.38 13.36 -20.63
N ILE A 852 12.60 12.35 -20.24
CA ILE A 852 13.02 10.96 -20.06
C ILE A 852 11.96 10.03 -20.66
N ALA A 853 12.35 9.17 -21.60
CA ALA A 853 11.54 8.03 -22.00
C ALA A 853 12.04 6.76 -21.29
N ASP A 854 11.15 6.13 -20.52
CA ASP A 854 11.41 4.96 -19.67
C ASP A 854 10.68 3.72 -20.22
N LEU A 855 11.38 2.83 -20.93
CA LEU A 855 10.82 1.59 -21.51
C LEU A 855 11.27 0.37 -20.74
N TYR A 856 10.34 -0.33 -20.07
CA TYR A 856 10.65 -1.49 -19.25
C TYR A 856 9.83 -2.74 -19.56
N ARG A 857 10.46 -3.90 -19.35
CA ARG A 857 9.79 -5.21 -19.29
C ARG A 857 9.05 -5.32 -17.95
N HIS A 858 7.87 -5.96 -17.97
CA HIS A 858 7.18 -6.37 -16.74
C HIS A 858 8.07 -7.23 -15.80
N GLY A 859 7.61 -7.38 -14.55
CA GLY A 859 8.29 -8.19 -13.53
C GLY A 859 8.09 -9.68 -13.71
N ASP A 860 8.60 -10.43 -12.73
CA ASP A 860 8.42 -11.88 -12.61
C ASP A 860 6.94 -12.31 -12.73
N ARG A 861 6.70 -13.41 -13.45
CA ARG A 861 5.37 -13.89 -13.83
C ARG A 861 5.30 -15.41 -13.89
N THR A 862 4.09 -15.95 -13.84
CA THR A 862 3.82 -17.36 -14.18
C THR A 862 4.04 -17.63 -15.68
N PRO A 863 4.20 -18.90 -16.09
CA PRO A 863 4.29 -19.25 -17.51
C PRO A 863 3.05 -18.79 -18.27
N VAL A 864 3.18 -18.42 -19.54
CA VAL A 864 2.02 -17.98 -20.36
C VAL A 864 1.22 -19.17 -20.91
N GLU A 865 1.86 -20.33 -21.01
CA GLU A 865 1.32 -21.63 -21.40
C GLU A 865 2.22 -22.72 -20.81
N SER A 866 1.81 -23.99 -20.89
CA SER A 866 2.62 -25.16 -20.52
C SER A 866 2.77 -26.12 -21.73
N TYR A 867 3.53 -27.21 -21.58
CA TYR A 867 3.72 -28.25 -22.60
C TYR A 867 3.06 -29.58 -22.19
N PRO A 868 2.61 -30.43 -23.13
CA PRO A 868 1.79 -31.60 -22.83
C PRO A 868 2.33 -32.58 -21.78
N THR A 869 3.65 -32.77 -21.73
CA THR A 869 4.30 -33.70 -20.77
C THR A 869 4.82 -33.02 -19.50
N ASP A 870 4.53 -31.73 -19.30
CA ASP A 870 4.93 -30.99 -18.11
C ASP A 870 4.19 -31.53 -16.87
N PRO A 871 4.92 -31.94 -15.80
CA PRO A 871 4.31 -32.30 -14.52
C PRO A 871 3.45 -31.18 -13.90
N TYR A 872 3.75 -29.92 -14.26
CA TYR A 872 3.14 -28.72 -13.69
C TYR A 872 2.11 -28.07 -14.63
N ASN A 873 1.65 -28.79 -15.66
CA ASN A 873 0.61 -28.35 -16.60
C ASN A 873 -0.75 -28.11 -15.94
N ASN A 874 -0.96 -28.57 -14.70
CA ASN A 874 -2.17 -28.30 -13.97
C ASN A 874 -2.15 -26.87 -13.39
N GLN A 875 -3.19 -26.08 -13.67
CA GLN A 875 -3.32 -24.71 -13.17
C GLN A 875 -3.25 -24.60 -11.63
N SER A 876 -3.52 -25.68 -10.88
CA SER A 876 -3.35 -25.70 -9.42
C SER A 876 -1.93 -25.38 -8.93
N TYR A 877 -0.89 -25.67 -9.73
CA TYR A 877 0.50 -25.26 -9.43
C TYR A 877 0.74 -23.76 -9.62
N TRP A 878 -0.17 -23.09 -10.33
CA TRP A 878 -0.11 -21.66 -10.63
C TRP A 878 -1.41 -20.98 -10.17
N PRO A 879 -1.63 -20.77 -8.85
CA PRO A 879 -2.92 -20.34 -8.29
C PRO A 879 -3.43 -19.01 -8.83
N ILE A 880 -2.53 -18.13 -9.27
CA ILE A 880 -2.88 -16.83 -9.87
C ILE A 880 -3.22 -16.92 -11.37
N GLY A 881 -3.09 -18.09 -11.99
CA GLY A 881 -3.32 -18.33 -13.42
C GLY A 881 -2.08 -18.15 -14.30
N TRP A 882 -2.22 -18.49 -15.59
CA TRP A 882 -1.16 -18.39 -16.59
C TRP A 882 -0.89 -16.95 -17.02
N GLY A 883 0.38 -16.60 -17.19
CA GLY A 883 0.86 -15.32 -17.72
C GLY A 883 0.69 -14.13 -16.77
N GLN A 884 0.45 -14.40 -15.48
CA GLN A 884 0.08 -13.43 -14.45
C GLN A 884 1.29 -13.00 -13.62
N LEU A 885 1.29 -11.74 -13.18
CA LEU A 885 2.38 -11.14 -12.41
C LEU A 885 2.42 -11.71 -10.98
N THR A 886 3.57 -12.21 -10.54
CA THR A 886 3.73 -12.74 -9.18
C THR A 886 3.93 -11.62 -8.16
N ASN A 887 3.90 -11.95 -6.87
CA ASN A 887 4.26 -10.99 -5.82
C ASN A 887 5.72 -10.54 -5.92
N LEU A 888 6.62 -11.43 -6.36
CA LEU A 888 8.01 -11.07 -6.68
C LEU A 888 8.05 -10.03 -7.81
N GLY A 889 7.24 -10.21 -8.87
CA GLY A 889 7.15 -9.26 -9.97
C GLY A 889 6.64 -7.88 -9.56
N LYS A 890 5.65 -7.83 -8.65
CA LYS A 890 5.16 -6.58 -8.05
C LYS A 890 6.27 -5.89 -7.25
N TYR A 891 6.93 -6.62 -6.36
CA TYR A 891 8.03 -6.09 -5.54
C TYR A 891 9.19 -5.59 -6.40
N GLN A 892 9.57 -6.35 -7.43
CA GLN A 892 10.59 -5.96 -8.40
C GLN A 892 10.28 -4.57 -9.00
N HIS A 893 9.05 -4.35 -9.47
CA HIS A 893 8.67 -3.06 -10.03
C HIS A 893 8.56 -1.94 -8.99
N TYR A 894 8.10 -2.25 -7.77
CA TYR A 894 8.13 -1.28 -6.67
C TYR A 894 9.56 -0.80 -6.38
N GLU A 895 10.53 -1.72 -6.31
CA GLU A 895 11.95 -1.41 -6.14
C GLU A 895 12.50 -0.61 -7.34
N LEU A 896 12.09 -0.93 -8.58
CA LEU A 896 12.45 -0.13 -9.75
C LEU A 896 11.92 1.31 -9.64
N GLY A 897 10.69 1.48 -9.18
CA GLY A 897 10.09 2.80 -8.95
C GLY A 897 10.83 3.60 -7.88
N GLN A 898 11.22 2.96 -6.79
CA GLN A 898 12.07 3.59 -5.76
C GLN A 898 13.44 3.99 -6.30
N TRP A 899 14.05 3.14 -7.14
CA TRP A 899 15.32 3.44 -7.79
C TRP A 899 15.20 4.62 -8.77
N LEU A 900 14.13 4.66 -9.59
CA LEU A 900 13.83 5.79 -10.47
C LEU A 900 13.59 7.08 -9.67
N ARG A 901 12.86 7.00 -8.55
CA ARG A 901 12.66 8.13 -7.63
C ARG A 901 13.96 8.66 -7.07
N HIS A 902 14.87 7.77 -6.67
CA HIS A 902 16.18 8.14 -6.17
C HIS A 902 17.05 8.79 -7.26
N ARG A 903 17.08 8.19 -8.45
CA ARG A 903 17.86 8.69 -9.60
C ARG A 903 17.39 10.07 -10.07
N TYR A 904 16.08 10.31 -10.04
CA TYR A 904 15.47 11.52 -10.59
C TYR A 904 14.88 12.44 -9.51
N SER A 905 15.31 12.33 -8.25
CA SER A 905 14.77 13.13 -7.13
C SER A 905 14.91 14.65 -7.31
N GLY A 906 15.91 15.07 -8.08
CA GLY A 906 16.13 16.49 -8.43
C GLY A 906 15.40 16.99 -9.66
N PHE A 907 14.82 16.08 -10.44
CA PHE A 907 14.17 16.39 -11.70
C PHE A 907 12.64 16.23 -11.60
N LEU A 908 12.19 15.14 -10.98
CA LEU A 908 10.80 14.86 -10.68
C LEU A 908 10.40 15.44 -9.31
N PRO A 909 9.35 16.26 -9.22
CA PRO A 909 8.84 16.75 -7.94
C PRO A 909 8.45 15.61 -7.00
N GLU A 910 8.41 15.89 -5.70
CA GLU A 910 8.00 14.90 -4.69
C GLU A 910 6.51 14.57 -4.75
N ALA A 911 5.67 15.60 -4.92
CA ALA A 911 4.26 15.41 -5.20
C ALA A 911 4.05 14.99 -6.66
N TYR A 912 3.16 14.05 -6.88
CA TYR A 912 2.73 13.66 -8.23
C TYR A 912 2.00 14.82 -8.92
N SER A 913 2.22 15.00 -10.22
CA SER A 913 1.40 15.88 -11.05
C SER A 913 1.14 15.22 -12.40
N ARG A 914 -0.11 15.31 -12.87
CA ARG A 914 -0.49 14.90 -14.22
C ARG A 914 0.22 15.68 -15.33
N GLU A 915 0.83 16.82 -15.01
CA GLU A 915 1.58 17.64 -15.97
C GLU A 915 3.06 17.20 -16.08
N ASP A 916 3.57 16.46 -15.09
CA ASP A 916 4.98 16.04 -15.04
C ASP A 916 5.22 14.67 -15.68
N ILE A 917 4.26 13.74 -15.64
CA ILE A 917 4.47 12.38 -16.17
C ILE A 917 3.31 11.87 -17.03
N TYR A 918 3.64 11.05 -18.04
CA TYR A 918 2.68 10.27 -18.82
C TYR A 918 3.04 8.79 -18.75
N VAL A 919 2.07 7.92 -18.49
CA VAL A 919 2.30 6.48 -18.32
C VAL A 919 1.44 5.70 -19.29
N ARG A 920 2.08 4.84 -20.08
CA ARG A 920 1.43 3.96 -21.04
C ARG A 920 1.88 2.51 -20.86
N SER A 921 0.94 1.59 -20.94
CA SER A 921 1.17 0.15 -20.84
C SER A 921 0.51 -0.58 -22.00
N THR A 922 1.04 -1.74 -22.38
CA THR A 922 0.25 -2.70 -23.17
C THR A 922 -0.96 -3.18 -22.36
N ASP A 923 -2.02 -3.59 -23.06
CA ASP A 923 -3.29 -4.03 -22.45
C ASP A 923 -3.20 -5.49 -21.99
N VAL A 924 -2.30 -5.74 -21.03
CA VAL A 924 -2.05 -7.05 -20.43
C VAL A 924 -1.86 -6.88 -18.92
N ASP A 925 -2.52 -7.70 -18.12
CA ASP A 925 -2.53 -7.58 -16.64
C ASP A 925 -1.12 -7.40 -16.05
N ARG A 926 -0.17 -8.23 -16.48
CA ARG A 926 1.20 -8.17 -15.95
C ARG A 926 1.94 -6.87 -16.24
N THR A 927 1.67 -6.19 -17.36
CA THR A 927 2.30 -4.89 -17.68
C THR A 927 1.58 -3.74 -16.99
N LEU A 928 0.24 -3.78 -16.91
CA LEU A 928 -0.56 -2.81 -16.16
C LEU A 928 -0.22 -2.83 -14.66
N MET A 929 -0.16 -4.03 -14.06
CA MET A 929 0.19 -4.21 -12.65
C MET A 929 1.66 -3.86 -12.37
N SER A 930 2.56 -4.08 -13.32
CA SER A 930 3.97 -3.65 -13.22
C SER A 930 4.08 -2.13 -13.21
N ALA A 931 3.35 -1.44 -14.09
CA ALA A 931 3.30 0.03 -14.10
C ALA A 931 2.73 0.58 -12.79
N ALA A 932 1.63 0.00 -12.28
CA ALA A 932 1.04 0.40 -11.01
C ALA A 932 2.00 0.21 -9.82
N SER A 933 2.71 -0.92 -9.79
CA SER A 933 3.69 -1.23 -8.74
C SER A 933 4.90 -0.28 -8.81
N ASN A 934 5.37 0.03 -10.03
CA ASN A 934 6.44 1.00 -10.26
C ASN A 934 6.02 2.40 -9.77
N LEU A 935 4.85 2.87 -10.15
CA LEU A 935 4.32 4.17 -9.72
C LEU A 935 4.13 4.27 -8.20
N ALA A 936 3.77 3.17 -7.52
CA ALA A 936 3.70 3.13 -6.07
C ALA A 936 5.06 3.36 -5.39
N GLY A 937 6.16 2.89 -6.01
CA GLY A 937 7.52 3.17 -5.55
C GLY A 937 8.03 4.55 -5.96
N LEU A 938 7.58 5.06 -7.11
CA LEU A 938 8.01 6.34 -7.68
C LEU A 938 7.35 7.55 -6.98
N TYR A 939 6.05 7.47 -6.68
CA TYR A 939 5.24 8.57 -6.13
C TYR A 939 4.41 8.15 -4.90
N PRO A 940 5.05 7.84 -3.77
CA PRO A 940 4.32 7.74 -2.51
C PRO A 940 3.60 9.08 -2.22
N PRO A 941 2.37 9.05 -1.70
CA PRO A 941 1.60 10.27 -1.46
C PRO A 941 2.27 11.13 -0.38
N VAL A 942 2.33 12.45 -0.64
CA VAL A 942 2.90 13.45 0.28
C VAL A 942 1.95 14.63 0.47
N GLY A 943 1.99 15.27 1.64
CA GLY A 943 1.15 16.42 1.95
C GLY A 943 -0.35 16.14 1.71
N ASP A 944 -0.99 17.01 0.93
CA ASP A 944 -2.43 16.91 0.61
C ASP A 944 -2.78 15.72 -0.32
N GLN A 945 -1.78 15.05 -0.91
CA GLN A 945 -2.01 13.84 -1.70
C GLN A 945 -2.21 12.59 -0.84
N ILE A 946 -1.96 12.69 0.48
CA ILE A 946 -2.28 11.64 1.46
C ILE A 946 -3.79 11.62 1.68
N TRP A 947 -4.50 11.01 0.73
CA TRP A 947 -5.96 10.83 0.79
C TRP A 947 -6.36 9.80 1.85
N ASN A 948 -5.43 8.91 2.24
CA ASN A 948 -5.60 7.95 3.33
C ASN A 948 -4.26 7.73 4.05
N LYS A 949 -4.20 8.00 5.35
CA LYS A 949 -2.96 7.93 6.16
C LYS A 949 -2.42 6.50 6.33
N ASN A 950 -3.26 5.49 6.10
CA ASN A 950 -2.91 4.08 6.27
C ASN A 950 -2.47 3.44 4.93
N ILE A 951 -2.61 4.17 3.82
CA ILE A 951 -2.28 3.70 2.48
C ILE A 951 -1.25 4.66 1.90
N SER A 952 0.03 4.28 1.93
CA SER A 952 1.12 5.02 1.27
C SER A 952 1.11 4.75 -0.24
N TRP A 953 -0.04 4.98 -0.87
CA TRP A 953 -0.27 4.82 -2.30
C TRP A 953 -1.31 5.84 -2.76
N GLN A 954 -1.18 6.31 -4.00
CA GLN A 954 -2.16 7.16 -4.67
C GLN A 954 -2.45 6.63 -6.07
N PRO A 955 -3.70 6.79 -6.56
CA PRO A 955 -4.05 6.41 -7.92
C PRO A 955 -3.38 7.33 -8.93
N ILE A 956 -2.52 6.76 -9.78
CA ILE A 956 -1.90 7.45 -10.92
C ILE A 956 -2.41 6.79 -12.21
N PRO A 957 -2.95 7.56 -13.19
CA PRO A 957 -3.50 7.00 -14.41
C PRO A 957 -2.45 6.22 -15.24
N ILE A 958 -2.82 5.02 -15.66
CA ILE A 958 -2.05 4.18 -16.60
C ILE A 958 -2.88 4.05 -17.87
N HIS A 959 -2.39 4.61 -18.97
CA HIS A 959 -3.09 4.59 -20.25
C HIS A 959 -2.77 3.30 -21.01
N THR A 960 -3.74 2.75 -21.72
CA THR A 960 -3.53 1.55 -22.52
C THR A 960 -4.40 1.56 -23.78
N VAL A 961 -4.05 0.71 -24.74
CA VAL A 961 -4.77 0.47 -25.98
C VAL A 961 -4.89 -1.04 -26.16
N PRO A 962 -6.09 -1.58 -26.48
CA PRO A 962 -6.25 -3.01 -26.70
C PRO A 962 -5.22 -3.55 -27.69
N GLU A 963 -4.54 -4.65 -27.36
CA GLU A 963 -3.35 -5.11 -28.09
C GLU A 963 -3.54 -5.17 -29.62
N ARG A 964 -4.68 -5.69 -30.08
CA ARG A 964 -5.03 -5.80 -31.52
C ARG A 964 -5.17 -4.47 -32.26
N LYS A 965 -5.19 -3.36 -31.53
CA LYS A 965 -5.30 -1.98 -32.03
C LYS A 965 -4.05 -1.15 -31.74
N ASP A 966 -3.02 -1.73 -31.16
CA ASP A 966 -1.83 -1.00 -30.72
C ASP A 966 -0.65 -1.28 -31.66
N GLU A 967 -0.35 -0.32 -32.52
CA GLU A 967 0.80 -0.30 -33.42
C GLU A 967 2.09 0.20 -32.77
N ILE A 968 2.00 0.78 -31.57
CA ILE A 968 3.12 1.50 -30.95
C ILE A 968 3.82 0.62 -29.91
N LEU A 969 3.12 0.16 -28.87
CA LEU A 969 3.76 -0.51 -27.74
C LEU A 969 3.63 -2.04 -27.83
N ALA A 970 2.42 -2.55 -28.07
CA ALA A 970 2.21 -3.97 -28.34
C ALA A 970 2.67 -4.38 -29.76
N GLY A 971 2.62 -3.46 -30.72
CA GLY A 971 2.97 -3.71 -32.13
C GLY A 971 2.14 -4.83 -32.77
N LYS A 972 0.87 -4.97 -32.36
CA LYS A 972 -0.04 -6.06 -32.73
C LYS A 972 -1.19 -5.62 -33.65
N LEU A 973 -1.24 -4.34 -34.03
CA LEU A 973 -2.14 -3.88 -35.10
C LEU A 973 -1.77 -4.59 -36.43
N PRO A 974 -2.74 -5.17 -37.17
CA PRO A 974 -2.45 -5.93 -38.39
C PRO A 974 -1.72 -5.11 -39.47
N CYS A 975 -0.67 -5.69 -40.05
CA CYS A 975 0.16 -5.04 -41.05
C CYS A 975 0.60 -6.03 -42.14
N ALA A 976 -0.15 -6.08 -43.25
CA ALA A 976 0.07 -7.06 -44.31
C ALA A 976 1.49 -7.04 -44.89
N ARG A 977 2.10 -5.85 -45.02
CA ARG A 977 3.48 -5.71 -45.49
C ARG A 977 4.51 -6.25 -44.49
N TYR A 978 4.27 -6.09 -43.19
CA TYR A 978 5.11 -6.66 -42.15
C TYR A 978 5.05 -8.20 -42.20
N ASP A 979 3.84 -8.76 -42.28
CA ASP A 979 3.65 -10.22 -42.34
C ASP A 979 4.33 -10.84 -43.58
N ALA A 980 4.22 -10.17 -44.74
CA ALA A 980 4.90 -10.60 -45.96
C ALA A 980 6.43 -10.58 -45.84
N GLU A 981 6.98 -9.52 -45.25
CA GLU A 981 8.43 -9.40 -45.02
C GLU A 981 8.92 -10.40 -43.97
N LEU A 982 8.14 -10.62 -42.90
CA LEU A 982 8.45 -11.59 -41.85
C LEU A 982 8.45 -13.01 -42.44
N LEU A 983 7.49 -13.34 -43.30
CA LEU A 983 7.47 -14.62 -44.01
C LEU A 983 8.68 -14.78 -44.94
N ARG A 984 9.10 -13.71 -45.63
CA ARG A 984 10.32 -13.71 -46.46
C ARG A 984 11.58 -13.98 -45.62
N VAL A 985 11.67 -13.40 -44.42
CA VAL A 985 12.77 -13.66 -43.47
C VAL A 985 12.69 -15.09 -42.93
N LYS A 986 11.51 -15.55 -42.50
CA LYS A 986 11.29 -16.91 -41.98
C LYS A 986 11.61 -17.99 -43.02
N THR A 987 11.44 -17.70 -44.31
CA THR A 987 11.75 -18.60 -45.43
C THR A 987 13.13 -18.35 -46.06
N SER A 988 13.94 -17.45 -45.51
CA SER A 988 15.26 -17.13 -46.06
C SER A 988 16.25 -18.30 -45.96
N PRO A 989 17.26 -18.39 -46.85
CA PRO A 989 18.30 -19.42 -46.76
C PRO A 989 19.09 -19.35 -45.45
N GLU A 990 19.26 -18.17 -44.87
CA GLU A 990 19.94 -17.97 -43.58
C GLU A 990 19.18 -18.67 -42.45
N LEU A 991 17.89 -18.38 -42.30
CA LEU A 991 17.10 -19.00 -41.22
C LEU A 991 16.85 -20.49 -41.45
N ARG A 992 16.70 -20.91 -42.71
CA ARG A 992 16.62 -22.34 -43.04
C ARG A 992 17.87 -23.08 -42.58
N ARG A 993 19.06 -22.55 -42.88
CA ARG A 993 20.32 -23.13 -42.42
C ARG A 993 20.42 -23.14 -40.90
N TYR A 994 20.06 -22.03 -40.24
CA TYR A 994 20.05 -21.96 -38.78
C TYR A 994 19.13 -23.03 -38.15
N ASN A 995 17.96 -23.26 -38.75
CA ASN A 995 17.05 -24.31 -38.28
C ASN A 995 17.56 -25.73 -38.56
N GLU A 996 18.23 -25.95 -39.69
CA GLU A 996 18.89 -27.22 -40.02
C GLU A 996 20.02 -27.54 -39.01
N GLU A 997 20.82 -26.53 -38.64
CA GLU A 997 21.90 -26.66 -37.64
C GLU A 997 21.39 -27.04 -36.24
N HIS A 998 20.15 -26.65 -35.90
CA HIS A 998 19.54 -26.93 -34.59
C HIS A 998 18.45 -28.00 -34.62
N ALA A 999 18.31 -28.72 -35.75
CA ALA A 999 17.25 -29.71 -35.95
C ALA A 999 17.25 -30.82 -34.88
N ASP A 1000 18.43 -31.25 -34.42
CA ASP A 1000 18.56 -32.26 -33.37
C ASP A 1000 18.00 -31.78 -32.03
N LEU A 1001 18.23 -30.51 -31.66
CA LEU A 1001 17.69 -29.91 -30.45
C LEU A 1001 16.16 -29.79 -30.55
N TYR A 1002 15.64 -29.37 -31.69
CA TYR A 1002 14.19 -29.28 -31.94
C TYR A 1002 13.51 -30.65 -31.88
N ASN A 1003 14.12 -31.68 -32.48
CA ASN A 1003 13.60 -33.04 -32.44
C ASN A 1003 13.62 -33.61 -31.02
N TYR A 1004 14.74 -33.46 -30.30
CA TYR A 1004 14.87 -33.91 -28.92
C TYR A 1004 13.82 -33.27 -28.01
N THR A 1005 13.71 -31.95 -28.05
CA THR A 1005 12.73 -31.21 -27.25
C THR A 1005 11.29 -31.53 -27.67
N SER A 1006 11.02 -31.79 -28.95
CA SER A 1006 9.69 -32.18 -29.41
C SER A 1006 9.23 -33.52 -28.86
N VAL A 1007 10.11 -34.53 -28.90
CA VAL A 1007 9.81 -35.88 -28.40
C VAL A 1007 9.53 -35.85 -26.90
N HIS A 1008 10.34 -35.12 -26.14
CA HIS A 1008 10.24 -35.12 -24.67
C HIS A 1008 9.15 -34.20 -24.12
N SER A 1009 8.93 -33.03 -24.73
CA SER A 1009 7.87 -32.09 -24.30
C SER A 1009 6.47 -32.49 -24.79
N GLY A 1010 6.39 -33.33 -25.83
CA GLY A 1010 5.13 -33.61 -26.52
C GLY A 1010 4.59 -32.43 -27.35
N LYS A 1011 5.32 -31.31 -27.43
CA LYS A 1011 4.98 -30.12 -28.22
C LYS A 1011 5.88 -30.06 -29.45
N LYS A 1012 5.35 -29.72 -30.63
CA LYS A 1012 6.15 -29.62 -31.86
C LYS A 1012 7.04 -28.37 -31.85
N VAL A 1013 8.31 -28.54 -31.50
CA VAL A 1013 9.36 -27.53 -31.58
C VAL A 1013 10.06 -27.65 -32.93
N HIS A 1014 10.13 -26.56 -33.70
CA HIS A 1014 10.67 -26.60 -35.07
C HIS A 1014 11.37 -25.31 -35.51
N ASP A 1015 11.39 -24.28 -34.66
CA ASP A 1015 12.04 -23.01 -34.90
C ASP A 1015 12.46 -22.36 -33.56
N PRO A 1016 13.23 -21.26 -33.59
CA PRO A 1016 13.72 -20.62 -32.38
C PRO A 1016 12.59 -20.07 -31.49
N GLU A 1017 11.49 -19.64 -32.09
CA GLU A 1017 10.33 -19.07 -31.40
C GLU A 1017 9.62 -20.14 -30.55
N THR A 1018 9.31 -21.30 -31.14
CA THR A 1018 8.70 -22.42 -30.42
C THR A 1018 9.60 -23.01 -29.33
N LEU A 1019 10.92 -22.97 -29.52
CA LEU A 1019 11.89 -23.36 -28.49
C LEU A 1019 11.96 -22.33 -27.35
N GLU A 1020 11.87 -21.04 -27.66
CA GLU A 1020 11.89 -19.95 -26.66
C GLU A 1020 10.69 -20.05 -25.69
N TYR A 1021 9.50 -20.35 -26.20
CA TYR A 1021 8.34 -20.60 -25.34
C TYR A 1021 8.59 -21.76 -24.37
N LEU A 1022 9.18 -22.87 -24.84
CA LEU A 1022 9.52 -24.00 -23.98
C LEU A 1022 10.61 -23.65 -22.96
N TYR A 1023 11.64 -22.92 -23.37
CA TYR A 1023 12.69 -22.41 -22.49
C TYR A 1023 12.10 -21.56 -21.36
N ASN A 1024 11.16 -20.65 -21.67
CA ASN A 1024 10.53 -19.79 -20.69
C ASN A 1024 9.73 -20.57 -19.64
N VAL A 1025 9.04 -21.64 -20.03
CA VAL A 1025 8.31 -22.50 -19.08
C VAL A 1025 9.28 -23.11 -18.07
N LEU A 1026 10.33 -23.76 -18.56
CA LEU A 1026 11.37 -24.38 -17.72
C LEU A 1026 12.09 -23.36 -16.84
N PHE A 1027 12.38 -22.17 -17.38
CA PHE A 1027 13.02 -21.09 -16.64
C PHE A 1027 12.16 -20.61 -15.47
N ILE A 1028 10.86 -20.47 -15.67
CA ILE A 1028 9.95 -20.04 -14.61
C ILE A 1028 9.75 -21.13 -13.56
N GLU A 1029 9.66 -22.40 -13.98
CA GLU A 1029 9.62 -23.54 -13.05
C GLU A 1029 10.86 -23.60 -12.16
N ASP A 1030 12.04 -23.47 -12.76
CA ASP A 1030 13.35 -23.42 -12.07
C ASP A 1030 13.42 -22.25 -11.09
N LEU A 1031 12.99 -21.05 -11.51
CA LEU A 1031 12.89 -19.87 -10.64
C LEU A 1031 11.95 -20.06 -9.44
N ASN A 1032 10.93 -20.91 -9.57
CA ASN A 1032 9.98 -21.23 -8.49
C ASN A 1032 10.42 -22.46 -7.68
N ASN A 1033 11.68 -22.91 -7.82
CA ASN A 1033 12.25 -24.08 -7.17
C ASN A 1033 11.47 -25.38 -7.45
N LEU A 1034 10.80 -25.47 -8.61
CA LEU A 1034 10.14 -26.69 -9.06
C LEU A 1034 11.16 -27.65 -9.67
N THR A 1035 10.93 -28.95 -9.49
CA THR A 1035 11.86 -29.98 -9.96
C THR A 1035 11.64 -30.24 -11.45
N LEU A 1036 12.56 -29.77 -12.28
CA LEU A 1036 12.47 -30.00 -13.73
C LEU A 1036 12.59 -31.49 -14.09
N PRO A 1037 11.86 -31.97 -15.12
CA PRO A 1037 11.97 -33.34 -15.60
C PRO A 1037 13.39 -33.72 -16.02
N ASN A 1038 13.82 -34.97 -15.76
CA ASN A 1038 15.21 -35.40 -16.01
C ASN A 1038 15.73 -35.17 -17.45
N TRP A 1039 14.86 -35.16 -18.46
CA TRP A 1039 15.25 -34.93 -19.85
C TRP A 1039 15.80 -33.51 -20.09
N THR A 1040 15.43 -32.53 -19.25
CA THR A 1040 15.83 -31.12 -19.40
C THR A 1040 17.30 -30.91 -19.13
N LYS A 1041 17.93 -31.72 -18.25
CA LYS A 1041 19.37 -31.65 -17.91
C LYS A 1041 20.30 -31.72 -19.12
N ALA A 1042 19.86 -32.31 -20.23
CA ALA A 1042 20.67 -32.45 -21.45
C ALA A 1042 20.65 -31.20 -22.35
N VAL A 1043 19.73 -30.26 -22.12
CA VAL A 1043 19.42 -29.14 -23.02
C VAL A 1043 19.21 -27.78 -22.33
N TYR A 1044 18.64 -27.76 -21.13
CA TYR A 1044 18.36 -26.56 -20.35
C TYR A 1044 19.44 -26.33 -19.28
N PRO A 1045 19.89 -25.09 -19.06
CA PRO A 1045 19.60 -23.89 -19.85
C PRO A 1045 20.50 -23.74 -21.09
N GLU A 1046 21.69 -24.36 -21.08
CA GLU A 1046 22.84 -23.98 -21.91
C GLU A 1046 22.63 -24.11 -23.42
N LYS A 1047 21.98 -25.18 -23.91
CA LYS A 1047 21.75 -25.37 -25.36
C LYS A 1047 20.54 -24.58 -25.86
N MET A 1048 19.59 -24.30 -24.98
CA MET A 1048 18.34 -23.61 -25.35
C MET A 1048 18.49 -22.09 -25.31
N ILE A 1049 19.31 -21.53 -24.41
CA ILE A 1049 19.37 -20.10 -24.15
C ILE A 1049 19.79 -19.28 -25.38
N SER A 1050 20.80 -19.73 -26.14
CA SER A 1050 21.31 -19.01 -27.31
C SER A 1050 20.30 -19.02 -28.47
N VAL A 1051 19.63 -20.15 -28.68
CA VAL A 1051 18.58 -20.31 -29.69
C VAL A 1051 17.34 -19.52 -29.31
N GLY A 1052 16.94 -19.57 -28.04
CA GLY A 1052 15.86 -18.74 -27.50
C GLY A 1052 16.15 -17.25 -27.65
N ALA A 1053 17.37 -16.81 -27.33
CA ALA A 1053 17.79 -15.42 -27.51
C ALA A 1053 17.79 -14.99 -28.99
N TYR A 1054 18.15 -15.88 -29.91
CA TYR A 1054 18.09 -15.62 -31.34
C TYR A 1054 16.66 -15.35 -31.85
N SER A 1055 15.63 -15.93 -31.21
CA SER A 1055 14.23 -15.71 -31.57
C SER A 1055 13.81 -14.23 -31.52
N PHE A 1056 14.34 -13.46 -30.56
CA PHE A 1056 14.09 -12.02 -30.43
C PHE A 1056 14.61 -11.22 -31.64
N THR A 1057 15.55 -11.76 -32.40
CA THR A 1057 16.12 -11.07 -33.57
C THR A 1057 15.24 -11.15 -34.81
N ILE A 1058 14.40 -12.19 -34.92
CA ILE A 1058 13.63 -12.47 -36.13
C ILE A 1058 12.59 -11.38 -36.41
N PRO A 1059 11.78 -10.91 -35.43
CA PRO A 1059 10.74 -9.91 -35.66
C PRO A 1059 11.23 -8.52 -36.06
N ALA A 1060 12.54 -8.23 -35.88
CA ALA A 1060 13.19 -6.96 -36.19
C ALA A 1060 14.48 -7.13 -37.02
N LYS A 1061 14.61 -8.24 -37.75
CA LYS A 1061 15.84 -8.60 -38.48
C LYS A 1061 16.20 -7.61 -39.60
N THR A 1062 15.20 -7.11 -40.32
CA THR A 1062 15.41 -6.17 -41.44
C THR A 1062 14.96 -4.76 -41.06
N LYS A 1063 15.52 -3.74 -41.74
CA LYS A 1063 15.10 -2.35 -41.52
C LYS A 1063 13.62 -2.13 -41.82
N LEU A 1064 13.03 -2.88 -42.76
CA LEU A 1064 11.59 -2.85 -43.01
C LEU A 1064 10.78 -3.41 -41.83
N LEU A 1065 11.20 -4.53 -41.25
CA LEU A 1065 10.57 -5.08 -40.05
C LEU A 1065 10.68 -4.12 -38.86
N GLN A 1066 11.88 -3.56 -38.62
CA GLN A 1066 12.08 -2.53 -37.58
C GLN A 1066 11.13 -1.35 -37.79
N ARG A 1067 11.04 -0.85 -39.04
CA ARG A 1067 10.22 0.30 -39.41
C ARG A 1067 8.72 0.10 -39.18
N LEU A 1068 8.22 -1.10 -39.41
CA LEU A 1068 6.79 -1.42 -39.28
C LEU A 1068 6.43 -1.97 -37.90
N LYS A 1069 7.39 -2.45 -37.10
CA LYS A 1069 7.14 -3.04 -35.78
C LYS A 1069 7.42 -2.07 -34.64
N ILE A 1070 8.68 -1.64 -34.47
CA ILE A 1070 9.12 -0.81 -33.35
C ILE A 1070 9.29 0.67 -33.73
N GLY A 1071 9.35 0.95 -35.04
CA GLY A 1071 9.44 2.29 -35.60
C GLY A 1071 8.41 3.29 -35.08
N PRO A 1072 7.13 2.92 -34.87
CA PRO A 1072 6.14 3.82 -34.26
C PRO A 1072 6.53 4.29 -32.85
N LEU A 1073 7.04 3.41 -31.98
CA LEU A 1073 7.51 3.80 -30.64
C LEU A 1073 8.73 4.72 -30.71
N VAL A 1074 9.69 4.40 -31.58
CA VAL A 1074 10.88 5.25 -31.81
C VAL A 1074 10.46 6.64 -32.31
N LYS A 1075 9.46 6.70 -33.21
CA LYS A 1075 8.87 7.95 -33.70
C LYS A 1075 8.27 8.76 -32.57
N GLU A 1076 7.50 8.12 -31.68
CA GLU A 1076 6.85 8.78 -30.55
C GLU A 1076 7.88 9.42 -29.61
N ILE A 1077 8.89 8.65 -29.18
CA ILE A 1077 9.96 9.14 -28.29
C ILE A 1077 10.70 10.33 -28.90
N ILE A 1078 11.12 10.23 -30.18
CA ILE A 1078 11.83 11.33 -30.86
C ILE A 1078 10.92 12.54 -31.02
N THR A 1079 9.64 12.34 -31.31
CA THR A 1079 8.66 13.43 -31.47
C THR A 1079 8.45 14.16 -30.15
N HIS A 1080 8.37 13.45 -29.02
CA HIS A 1080 8.30 14.06 -27.68
C HIS A 1080 9.55 14.89 -27.39
N MET A 1081 10.75 14.34 -27.61
CA MET A 1081 12.01 15.07 -27.39
C MET A 1081 12.14 16.33 -28.26
N MET A 1082 11.73 16.24 -29.53
CA MET A 1082 11.70 17.39 -30.44
C MET A 1082 10.66 18.44 -30.00
N ALA A 1083 9.46 18.00 -29.59
CA ALA A 1083 8.42 18.89 -29.07
C ALA A 1083 8.86 19.59 -27.78
N LYS A 1084 9.59 18.89 -26.90
CA LYS A 1084 10.20 19.44 -25.68
C LYS A 1084 11.24 20.50 -26.03
N ARG A 1085 12.15 20.19 -26.96
CA ARG A 1085 13.15 21.14 -27.48
C ARG A 1085 12.52 22.43 -27.97
N ASP A 1086 11.44 22.30 -28.74
CA ASP A 1086 10.76 23.40 -29.41
C ASP A 1086 9.77 24.13 -28.49
N GLY A 1087 9.57 23.67 -27.24
CA GLY A 1087 8.67 24.29 -26.26
C GLY A 1087 7.18 24.18 -26.63
N ILE A 1088 6.82 23.20 -27.46
CA ILE A 1088 5.45 22.98 -27.94
C ILE A 1088 4.76 21.78 -27.27
N MET A 1089 5.48 21.03 -26.45
CA MET A 1089 4.97 19.89 -25.71
C MET A 1089 3.91 20.33 -24.68
N LYS A 1090 2.71 19.74 -24.74
CA LYS A 1090 1.59 20.05 -23.84
C LYS A 1090 0.80 18.78 -23.49
N PRO A 1091 0.67 18.41 -22.20
CA PRO A 1091 1.46 18.86 -21.05
C PRO A 1091 2.98 18.78 -21.28
N ASP A 1092 3.75 19.59 -20.55
CA ASP A 1092 5.20 19.60 -20.66
C ASP A 1092 5.83 18.44 -19.85
N TYR A 1093 5.47 17.20 -20.20
CA TYR A 1093 5.89 16.02 -19.45
C TYR A 1093 7.42 15.98 -19.29
N LYS A 1094 7.86 15.67 -18.08
CA LYS A 1094 9.26 15.42 -17.72
C LYS A 1094 9.64 13.97 -17.94
N MET A 1095 8.69 13.06 -17.79
CA MET A 1095 8.93 11.63 -17.98
C MET A 1095 7.75 10.96 -18.69
N THR A 1096 8.07 10.15 -19.69
CA THR A 1096 7.13 9.25 -20.35
C THR A 1096 7.52 7.80 -20.07
N MET A 1097 6.63 7.03 -19.43
CA MET A 1097 6.86 5.65 -19.04
C MET A 1097 6.09 4.67 -19.93
N TYR A 1098 6.77 3.60 -20.36
CA TYR A 1098 6.30 2.58 -21.27
C TYR A 1098 6.47 1.18 -20.66
N SER A 1099 5.37 0.61 -20.15
CA SER A 1099 5.34 -0.74 -19.58
C SER A 1099 5.00 -1.79 -20.64
N ALA A 1100 5.96 -2.67 -20.95
CA ALA A 1100 5.88 -3.58 -22.09
C ALA A 1100 6.54 -4.95 -21.83
N HIS A 1101 7.05 -5.56 -22.91
CA HIS A 1101 7.53 -6.94 -22.94
C HIS A 1101 9.03 -7.01 -23.29
N ASP A 1102 9.63 -8.18 -23.02
CA ASP A 1102 10.97 -8.56 -23.47
C ASP A 1102 11.16 -8.30 -24.97
N ILE A 1103 10.21 -8.74 -25.80
CA ILE A 1103 10.27 -8.52 -27.26
C ILE A 1103 10.29 -7.04 -27.62
N THR A 1104 9.59 -6.19 -26.87
CA THR A 1104 9.57 -4.73 -27.11
C THR A 1104 10.93 -4.13 -26.78
N VAL A 1105 11.52 -4.49 -25.64
CA VAL A 1105 12.86 -4.05 -25.22
C VAL A 1105 13.93 -4.52 -26.21
N ALA A 1106 13.93 -5.80 -26.58
CA ALA A 1106 14.88 -6.35 -27.54
C ALA A 1106 14.78 -5.66 -28.91
N ASN A 1107 13.57 -5.55 -29.47
CA ASN A 1107 13.37 -4.89 -30.76
C ASN A 1107 13.75 -3.40 -30.73
N PHE A 1108 13.55 -2.72 -29.59
CA PHE A 1108 13.97 -1.33 -29.41
C PHE A 1108 15.51 -1.22 -29.42
N LEU A 1109 16.21 -2.07 -28.66
CA LEU A 1109 17.67 -2.13 -28.68
C LEU A 1109 18.22 -2.51 -30.07
N MET A 1110 17.51 -3.36 -30.83
CA MET A 1110 17.88 -3.70 -32.21
C MET A 1110 17.67 -2.54 -33.19
N ALA A 1111 16.60 -1.76 -33.01
CA ALA A 1111 16.37 -0.54 -33.78
C ALA A 1111 17.51 0.47 -33.59
N LEU A 1112 18.06 0.53 -32.37
CA LEU A 1112 19.21 1.33 -31.98
C LEU A 1112 20.58 0.69 -32.33
N ASP A 1113 20.59 -0.54 -32.85
CA ASP A 1113 21.78 -1.32 -33.21
C ASP A 1113 22.73 -1.59 -32.02
N VAL A 1114 22.17 -1.79 -30.83
CA VAL A 1114 22.91 -2.00 -29.55
C VAL A 1114 22.38 -3.20 -28.75
N PHE A 1115 21.60 -4.08 -29.39
CA PHE A 1115 21.11 -5.30 -28.74
C PHE A 1115 22.25 -6.31 -28.55
N ASP A 1116 22.43 -6.78 -27.32
CA ASP A 1116 23.49 -7.71 -26.92
C ASP A 1116 23.18 -9.18 -27.25
N GLN A 1117 22.05 -9.45 -27.92
CA GLN A 1117 21.56 -10.79 -28.24
C GLN A 1117 21.33 -11.66 -27.00
N GLN A 1118 20.96 -11.04 -25.88
CA GLN A 1118 20.53 -11.74 -24.68
C GLN A 1118 19.04 -11.52 -24.43
N ASN A 1119 18.39 -12.46 -23.74
CA ASN A 1119 16.99 -12.29 -23.34
C ASN A 1119 16.91 -11.13 -22.33
N PRO A 1120 16.14 -10.06 -22.60
CA PRO A 1120 15.97 -8.97 -21.65
C PRO A 1120 15.37 -9.48 -20.33
N PRO A 1121 16.06 -9.42 -19.18
CA PRO A 1121 15.57 -10.00 -17.93
C PRO A 1121 14.33 -9.27 -17.40
N TYR A 1122 13.59 -9.90 -16.47
CA TYR A 1122 12.46 -9.25 -15.80
C TYR A 1122 12.89 -7.91 -15.18
N ARG A 1123 11.99 -6.92 -15.22
CA ARG A 1123 12.26 -5.55 -14.74
C ARG A 1123 13.40 -4.81 -15.49
N SER A 1124 13.96 -5.36 -16.57
CA SER A 1124 14.95 -4.61 -17.36
C SER A 1124 14.34 -3.35 -17.96
N VAL A 1125 15.14 -2.29 -18.02
CA VAL A 1125 14.69 -0.95 -18.40
C VAL A 1125 15.69 -0.25 -19.32
N VAL A 1126 15.18 0.36 -20.39
CA VAL A 1126 15.91 1.26 -21.29
C VAL A 1126 15.47 2.69 -21.00
N LEU A 1127 16.43 3.54 -20.60
CA LEU A 1127 16.19 4.95 -20.35
C LEU A 1127 16.77 5.75 -21.50
N VAL A 1128 15.95 6.58 -22.14
CA VAL A 1128 16.39 7.54 -23.16
C VAL A 1128 16.22 8.93 -22.57
N GLU A 1129 17.33 9.49 -22.12
CA GLU A 1129 17.37 10.78 -21.40
C GLU A 1129 17.72 11.90 -22.39
N LEU A 1130 16.98 13.01 -22.34
CA LEU A 1130 17.25 14.24 -23.07
C LEU A 1130 17.91 15.29 -22.17
N TRP A 1131 19.03 15.80 -22.64
CA TRP A 1131 19.96 16.65 -21.94
C TRP A 1131 20.12 17.98 -22.65
N LYS A 1132 20.26 19.07 -21.89
CA LYS A 1132 20.72 20.35 -22.40
C LYS A 1132 22.11 20.62 -21.87
N ASN A 1133 23.09 20.78 -22.76
CA ASN A 1133 24.43 21.16 -22.35
C ASN A 1133 24.54 22.68 -22.09
N ASP A 1134 25.69 23.11 -21.57
CA ASP A 1134 25.96 24.51 -21.22
C ASP A 1134 25.89 25.49 -22.41
N GLN A 1135 26.01 24.97 -23.64
CA GLN A 1135 25.85 25.74 -24.87
C GLN A 1135 24.37 25.84 -25.32
N GLY A 1136 23.44 25.30 -24.54
CA GLY A 1136 22.02 25.24 -24.85
C GLY A 1136 21.64 24.23 -25.91
N LYS A 1137 22.53 23.32 -26.32
CA LYS A 1137 22.28 22.28 -27.32
C LYS A 1137 21.73 21.01 -26.66
N TYR A 1138 20.86 20.33 -27.39
CA TYR A 1138 20.15 19.16 -26.91
C TYR A 1138 20.89 17.87 -27.28
N GLN A 1139 21.02 16.97 -26.31
CA GLN A 1139 21.76 15.71 -26.44
C GLN A 1139 20.97 14.56 -25.82
N VAL A 1140 21.17 13.35 -26.33
CA VAL A 1140 20.45 12.13 -25.97
C VAL A 1140 21.43 11.11 -25.39
N LYS A 1141 21.07 10.53 -24.26
CA LYS A 1141 21.81 9.42 -23.63
C LYS A 1141 20.89 8.21 -23.55
N VAL A 1142 21.38 7.05 -23.99
CA VAL A 1142 20.63 5.79 -23.92
C VAL A 1142 21.29 4.89 -22.89
N LEU A 1143 20.52 4.49 -21.88
CA LEU A 1143 20.98 3.64 -20.79
C LEU A 1143 20.18 2.34 -20.78
N TYR A 1144 20.83 1.22 -20.48
CA TYR A 1144 20.15 -0.07 -20.31
C TYR A 1144 20.52 -0.71 -18.98
N ARG A 1145 19.51 -0.91 -18.12
CA ARG A 1145 19.65 -1.60 -16.85
C ARG A 1145 19.03 -2.99 -16.97
N ASN A 1146 19.88 -4.00 -17.00
CA ASN A 1146 19.50 -5.42 -17.04
C ASN A 1146 19.90 -6.18 -15.77
N SER A 1147 20.41 -5.50 -14.75
CA SER A 1147 20.76 -6.07 -13.45
C SER A 1147 20.48 -5.06 -12.34
N THR A 1148 20.18 -5.55 -11.13
CA THR A 1148 20.05 -4.71 -9.94
C THR A 1148 21.32 -4.52 -9.15
N THR A 1149 22.36 -5.31 -9.43
CA THR A 1149 23.65 -5.25 -8.74
C THR A 1149 24.58 -4.15 -9.25
N ARG A 1150 24.18 -3.41 -10.29
CA ARG A 1150 24.99 -2.37 -10.94
C ARG A 1150 24.14 -1.24 -11.51
N GLU A 1151 24.78 -0.11 -11.77
CA GLU A 1151 24.20 1.01 -12.52
C GLU A 1151 23.93 0.64 -14.00
N PRO A 1152 23.00 1.33 -14.68
CA PRO A 1152 22.69 1.11 -16.09
C PRO A 1152 23.91 1.27 -17.01
N TYR A 1153 24.01 0.44 -18.04
CA TYR A 1153 25.04 0.59 -19.08
C TYR A 1153 24.73 1.78 -19.97
N ASN A 1154 25.73 2.63 -20.23
CA ASN A 1154 25.62 3.64 -21.28
C ASN A 1154 25.85 3.02 -22.65
N LEU A 1155 24.82 3.04 -23.50
CA LEU A 1155 24.84 2.44 -24.82
C LEU A 1155 25.28 3.48 -25.85
N ALA A 1156 26.45 3.25 -26.45
CA ALA A 1156 26.95 4.07 -27.54
C ALA A 1156 26.25 3.68 -28.85
N ILE A 1157 25.43 4.59 -29.38
CA ILE A 1157 24.70 4.36 -30.64
C ILE A 1157 25.69 4.38 -31.81
N PRO A 1158 25.75 3.33 -32.65
CA PRO A 1158 26.64 3.31 -33.80
C PRO A 1158 26.48 4.54 -34.70
N GLY A 1159 27.61 5.17 -35.04
CA GLY A 1159 27.63 6.42 -35.79
C GLY A 1159 27.46 7.68 -34.93
N CYS A 1160 27.30 7.56 -33.61
CA CYS A 1160 27.25 8.65 -32.64
C CYS A 1160 28.24 8.48 -31.48
N ASP A 1161 28.46 9.55 -30.71
CA ASP A 1161 29.23 9.49 -29.47
C ASP A 1161 28.36 8.92 -28.34
N ALA A 1162 28.99 8.61 -27.19
CA ALA A 1162 28.30 8.09 -26.00
C ALA A 1162 27.21 9.04 -25.42
N VAL A 1163 27.21 10.29 -25.86
CA VAL A 1163 26.15 11.29 -25.66
C VAL A 1163 25.86 11.89 -27.03
N CYS A 1164 24.70 11.57 -27.60
CA CYS A 1164 24.41 11.81 -29.01
C CYS A 1164 23.64 13.12 -29.22
N PRO A 1165 24.07 14.06 -30.09
CA PRO A 1165 23.25 15.23 -30.42
C PRO A 1165 21.85 14.83 -30.90
N LEU A 1166 20.79 15.49 -30.42
CA LEU A 1166 19.40 15.10 -30.71
C LEU A 1166 19.11 15.03 -32.21
N GLU A 1167 19.61 16.00 -32.99
CA GLU A 1167 19.43 16.03 -34.45
C GLU A 1167 20.09 14.83 -35.12
N LYS A 1168 21.29 14.46 -34.65
CA LYS A 1168 22.05 13.31 -35.17
C LYS A 1168 21.39 11.99 -34.76
N PHE A 1169 20.88 11.90 -33.54
CA PHE A 1169 20.11 10.75 -33.06
C PHE A 1169 18.86 10.52 -33.94
N ALA A 1170 18.11 11.58 -34.22
CA ALA A 1170 16.95 11.52 -35.10
C ALA A 1170 17.32 11.18 -36.55
N GLU A 1171 18.45 11.68 -37.06
CA GLU A 1171 18.96 11.36 -38.39
C GLU A 1171 19.31 9.87 -38.53
N LEU A 1172 20.04 9.31 -37.57
CA LEU A 1172 20.46 7.90 -37.56
C LEU A 1172 19.25 6.95 -37.54
N LEU A 1173 18.18 7.31 -36.82
CA LEU A 1173 16.97 6.50 -36.69
C LEU A 1173 15.91 6.77 -37.77
N LYS A 1174 16.09 7.81 -38.58
CA LYS A 1174 15.18 8.16 -39.69
C LYS A 1174 14.78 6.99 -40.60
N PRO A 1175 15.69 6.05 -40.99
CA PRO A 1175 15.32 4.93 -41.85
C PRO A 1175 14.25 4.01 -41.25
N ILE A 1176 14.18 3.91 -39.91
CA ILE A 1176 13.22 3.06 -39.21
C ILE A 1176 11.98 3.81 -38.72
N ILE A 1177 11.88 5.13 -38.94
CA ILE A 1177 10.71 5.92 -38.50
C ILE A 1177 9.65 5.96 -39.60
N PRO A 1178 8.46 5.34 -39.41
CA PRO A 1178 7.39 5.35 -40.40
C PRO A 1178 6.85 6.76 -40.63
N VAL A 1179 6.64 7.14 -41.89
CA VAL A 1179 6.03 8.43 -42.24
C VAL A 1179 4.52 8.33 -42.00
N ASP A 1180 3.90 7.34 -42.63
CA ASP A 1180 2.47 7.01 -42.50
C ASP A 1180 2.37 5.50 -42.37
N TRP A 1181 2.29 5.02 -41.13
CA TRP A 1181 2.35 3.59 -40.83
C TRP A 1181 1.23 2.82 -41.52
N GLU A 1182 0.01 3.35 -41.54
CA GLU A 1182 -1.14 2.69 -42.19
C GLU A 1182 -0.94 2.53 -43.70
N LYS A 1183 -0.46 3.57 -44.39
CA LYS A 1183 -0.16 3.47 -45.82
C LYS A 1183 1.01 2.53 -46.08
N GLU A 1184 2.05 2.58 -45.25
CA GLU A 1184 3.22 1.73 -45.40
C GLU A 1184 2.91 0.25 -45.13
N CYS A 1185 1.93 -0.05 -44.27
CA CYS A 1185 1.46 -1.41 -43.98
C CYS A 1185 0.60 -2.03 -45.09
N LYS A 1186 0.03 -1.21 -45.99
CA LYS A 1186 -0.72 -1.71 -47.15
C LYS A 1186 0.27 -2.31 -48.16
N MET A 1187 -0.12 -3.44 -48.74
CA MET A 1187 0.54 -3.99 -49.93
C MET A 1187 0.23 -3.05 -51.10
N GLY A 1188 1.20 -2.23 -51.50
CA GLY A 1188 1.02 -1.29 -52.60
C GLY A 1188 0.85 -2.01 -53.93
N VAL A 1189 -0.36 -2.01 -54.49
CA VAL A 1189 -0.65 -2.44 -55.89
C VAL A 1189 0.11 -1.57 -56.92
N PHE A 1190 0.68 -0.44 -56.49
CA PHE A 1190 1.31 0.56 -57.35
C PHE A 1190 2.83 0.40 -57.55
N SER A 1191 3.55 -0.34 -56.71
CA SER A 1191 5.03 -0.40 -56.81
C SER A 1191 5.50 -1.31 -57.95
N ASP A 1192 4.84 -2.45 -58.14
CA ASP A 1192 5.22 -3.38 -59.20
C ASP A 1192 4.85 -2.83 -60.59
N TYR A 1193 3.76 -2.07 -60.71
CA TYR A 1193 3.30 -1.53 -61.99
C TYR A 1193 4.22 -0.42 -62.54
N VAL A 1194 4.76 0.46 -61.68
CA VAL A 1194 5.68 1.53 -62.08
C VAL A 1194 7.08 0.97 -62.39
N ILE A 1195 7.52 -0.05 -61.64
CA ILE A 1195 8.76 -0.78 -61.93
C ILE A 1195 8.62 -1.55 -63.26
N PHE A 1196 7.47 -2.17 -63.53
CA PHE A 1196 7.21 -2.85 -64.80
C PHE A 1196 7.18 -1.89 -66.00
N ILE A 1197 6.55 -0.71 -65.85
CA ILE A 1197 6.52 0.32 -66.92
C ILE A 1197 7.93 0.91 -67.15
N SER A 1198 8.72 1.14 -66.10
CA SER A 1198 10.08 1.68 -66.24
C SER A 1198 11.07 0.66 -66.82
N LEU A 1199 10.98 -0.62 -66.42
CA LEU A 1199 11.75 -1.71 -67.03
C LEU A 1199 11.33 -1.95 -68.49
N ALA A 1200 10.03 -1.94 -68.79
CA ALA A 1200 9.55 -2.05 -70.17
C ALA A 1200 10.04 -0.87 -71.03
N GLY A 1201 10.03 0.35 -70.50
CA GLY A 1201 10.59 1.54 -71.16
C GLY A 1201 12.09 1.42 -71.42
N MET A 1202 12.86 0.92 -70.45
CA MET A 1202 14.31 0.69 -70.59
C MET A 1202 14.63 -0.41 -71.61
N VAL A 1203 13.81 -1.48 -71.66
CA VAL A 1203 13.92 -2.54 -72.68
C VAL A 1203 13.60 -1.98 -74.07
N VAL A 1204 12.57 -1.15 -74.22
CA VAL A 1204 12.26 -0.49 -75.51
C VAL A 1204 13.40 0.43 -75.96
N ILE A 1205 14.03 1.17 -75.05
CA ILE A 1205 15.20 2.01 -75.37
C ILE A 1205 16.41 1.15 -75.74
N MET A 1206 16.70 0.07 -75.01
CA MET A 1206 17.80 -0.85 -75.35
C MET A 1206 17.57 -1.55 -76.69
N VAL A 1207 16.35 -2.01 -76.98
CA VAL A 1207 15.98 -2.61 -78.27
C VAL A 1207 16.07 -1.58 -79.38
N GLY A 1208 15.69 -0.33 -79.12
CA GLY A 1208 15.87 0.79 -80.06
C GLY A 1208 17.34 1.07 -80.37
N ILE A 1209 18.21 1.11 -79.35
CA ILE A 1209 19.66 1.30 -79.53
C ILE A 1209 20.26 0.11 -80.29
N LEU A 1210 19.88 -1.12 -79.95
CA LEU A 1210 20.31 -2.33 -80.66
C LEU A 1210 19.84 -2.34 -82.12
N ALA A 1211 18.62 -1.89 -82.41
CA ALA A 1211 18.12 -1.76 -83.76
C ALA A 1211 18.89 -0.71 -84.57
N VAL A 1212 19.23 0.44 -83.97
CA VAL A 1212 20.06 1.47 -84.62
C VAL A 1212 21.50 0.98 -84.84
N LEU A 1213 22.07 0.24 -83.90
CA LEU A 1213 23.39 -0.39 -84.05
C LEU A 1213 23.38 -1.49 -85.12
N LEU A 1214 22.31 -2.29 -85.20
CA LEU A 1214 22.14 -3.30 -86.25
C LEU A 1214 21.94 -2.65 -87.61
N LEU A 1215 21.09 -1.63 -87.73
CA LEU A 1215 20.86 -0.90 -88.97
C LEU A 1215 22.11 -0.15 -89.44
N SER A 1216 22.88 0.45 -88.53
CA SER A 1216 24.17 1.05 -88.88
C SER A 1216 25.19 -0.01 -89.28
N SER A 1217 25.26 -1.17 -88.60
CA SER A 1217 26.13 -2.28 -89.00
C SER A 1217 25.74 -2.90 -90.35
N MET A 1218 24.44 -2.97 -90.66
CA MET A 1218 23.93 -3.40 -91.96
C MET A 1218 24.21 -2.34 -93.02
N PHE A 1219 24.09 -1.05 -92.72
CA PHE A 1219 24.45 0.03 -93.63
C PHE A 1219 25.96 0.02 -93.94
N PHE A 1220 26.81 -0.13 -92.93
CA PHE A 1220 28.26 -0.32 -93.10
C PHE A 1220 28.58 -1.62 -93.83
N GLY A 1221 27.84 -2.71 -93.57
CA GLY A 1221 27.95 -3.99 -94.26
C GLY A 1221 27.54 -3.92 -95.74
N ILE A 1222 26.49 -3.17 -96.07
CA ILE A 1222 26.03 -2.92 -97.45
C ILE A 1222 27.01 -1.98 -98.17
N MET A 1223 27.55 -0.97 -97.48
CA MET A 1223 28.60 -0.10 -98.01
C MET A 1223 29.90 -0.89 -98.26
N TYR A 1224 30.27 -1.78 -97.34
CA TYR A 1224 31.41 -2.69 -97.49
C TYR A 1224 31.17 -3.69 -98.63
N TRP A 1225 29.98 -4.30 -98.72
CA TRP A 1225 29.60 -5.21 -99.79
C TRP A 1225 29.50 -4.53 -101.15
N LYS A 1226 28.99 -3.29 -101.26
CA LYS A 1226 29.03 -2.50 -102.51
C LYS A 1226 30.46 -2.15 -102.91
N LYS A 1227 31.33 -1.82 -101.95
CA LYS A 1227 32.75 -1.55 -102.20
C LYS A 1227 33.52 -2.81 -102.61
N HIS A 1228 33.15 -3.98 -102.07
CA HIS A 1228 33.77 -5.27 -102.41
C HIS A 1228 33.20 -5.93 -103.67
N LYS A 1229 31.93 -5.68 -104.03
CA LYS A 1229 31.30 -6.16 -105.26
C LYS A 1229 31.72 -5.35 -106.50
N ALA A 1230 32.17 -4.11 -106.32
CA ALA A 1230 32.86 -3.34 -107.36
C ALA A 1230 34.30 -3.83 -107.64
N SER A 1231 34.92 -4.58 -106.73
CA SER A 1231 36.28 -5.14 -106.86
C SER A 1231 36.35 -6.66 -107.06
N SER A 1232 35.21 -7.37 -107.08
CA SER A 1232 35.15 -8.84 -107.25
C SER A 1232 34.28 -9.33 -108.43
N GLY A 1233 33.79 -8.42 -109.29
CA GLY A 1233 33.03 -8.74 -110.51
C GLY A 1233 33.87 -9.12 -111.74
N TYR A 1234 35.14 -9.52 -111.58
CA TYR A 1234 36.05 -9.85 -112.69
C TYR A 1234 36.53 -11.31 -112.72
N CYS A 1235 35.93 -12.21 -111.95
CA CYS A 1235 36.37 -13.61 -111.98
C CYS A 1235 35.21 -14.59 -111.85
N TYR A 1236 35.01 -15.34 -112.94
CA TYR A 1236 34.29 -16.60 -113.05
C TYR A 1236 32.77 -16.55 -113.29
N GLN A 1237 32.38 -15.85 -114.36
CA GLN A 1237 31.34 -16.35 -115.27
C GLN A 1237 32.01 -17.28 -116.30
N GLN A 1238 31.53 -18.51 -116.38
CA GLN A 1238 31.37 -19.29 -117.62
C GLN A 1238 32.42 -19.07 -118.73
N LEU A 1239 33.43 -19.94 -118.73
CA LEU A 1239 33.85 -20.68 -119.93
C LEU A 1239 33.95 -22.16 -119.54
N GLN A 1240 32.94 -22.93 -119.92
CA GLN A 1240 32.90 -24.39 -120.14
C GLN A 1240 31.42 -24.67 -120.52
N GLN A 1241 31.02 -25.09 -121.73
CA GLN A 1241 31.69 -25.66 -122.90
C GLN A 1241 30.84 -25.39 -124.16
N ASP A 1242 31.52 -25.24 -125.30
CA ASP A 1242 31.10 -25.54 -126.70
C ASP A 1242 30.71 -27.03 -126.89
N PRO A 1243 30.27 -27.54 -128.08
CA PRO A 1243 29.80 -26.89 -129.31
C PRO A 1243 28.52 -27.52 -129.93
N ASN A 1244 27.66 -26.69 -130.51
CA ASN A 1244 26.83 -26.95 -131.71
C ASN A 1244 26.13 -25.65 -132.14
#